data_AF-A0A1C5X3H0-F1
#
_entry.id   AF-A0A1C5X3H0-F1
#
_cell.length_a   1.000
_cell.length_b   1.000
_cell.length_c   1.000
_cell.angle_alpha   90.00
_cell.angle_beta   90.00
_cell.angle_gamma   90.00
#
_symmetry.space_group_name_H-M   'P 1'
#
loop_
_entity.id
_entity.type
_entity.pdbx_description
1 polymer ?
#
loop_
_entity_poly.entity_id
_entity_poly.type
_entity_poly.pdbx_seq_one_letter_code
_entity_poly.pdbx_strand_id
1 'polypeptide(L)'
;MNRKIVNTLLASSMVFSMATSQMTMIHAVNENGIAIQDVDLETVQASYEKAIAEVKVPKYAKDGSKIDQGVSEYLRAKLDTKDLSATKEESKKLLTVDVQLKDVNLTSDYINGKSPAGISYYNMMNFFTNVKQVKQLLDANPGYQVKDSKGNVVDASYVDELLGLLQQINDFDPTTNLQYDYDSVYNSDAFTSETTRGGTDVIATSKEGNVSFKFHIDSHGWWGYDLGAHDSITGLVMGEDEKTANENQHDLTTEYGNFFVIKMKEDSAGTWYMLRDTDLENPMMYVSKDGKEAFMIDVDFYGENVLNEKIKAVIGDKCESLKIFLTHNHPDHVNNLDIIGQDETLRNITTIVWPEKEPHTNLNGKDLISDIQWKGVQTVKDMEKFTVAGSEFQFLEISNEHTPGGGQLADLTHKVIYSGDTLGAQVHLGGTTIRSGAQKWYDGAQKAAKYIKENGIQYNIGGHTPYLNNADFASWLATAVDYGMKVAPKGYTLVIVENGKVVNGTKRYEEIMANGLSDRDELNICSVGFIKSEDNGSAERAARSIILPRYEKDGTKVDQYISDDLKSHLALVDIEKVQDETQKTFTVNVQLKDVNLTSDYINGKSEPGISYYNMLSYYIDVLQVKELVDKNEGYSIIDSKGNKVDAAYVNELVGLLKQINDFDPTTDLQYDWDSAYDTDAFKNETTRGATDVIATSKEGNVTLRFHIDSHGWWGYDLGAHDSITGLVMGYDADEAYDKQHNLTMDYGNFFVIKMKEDKNGTWYMLNDTDLQNPMIYVSKDGKEAFMIDVDFYGANVLNEKIKAVIGDKCESLKIFLTHNHGDHVNNLAVIGQDDELRNITTIVWPENEPHTVLSQKDGTVESMVGKDLISDIEWKSVETVKDMEKFTAAGVEFQFLEITDEHTPGGGQLADLTHKVIYSGDSLGAQVHLGGTTIRSGAQQWLDGAKKAAKYIKENGIKYNIGAHTPYLNNADFASWLAAGVEYGINEADEGYTLIIVENGKVINGTDRYDEIMKNGLSDRDELNICSLGFIKEKTDPDTPDQPENPDEPTKPSDKPNQPETPTKPGDTKKPDSTNTNITTTTDKTKDNVKTGDDTEIFALVGMMVLAGGTICMIKRKKHN
;
A
#
# COMPACT_ATOMS: atom_id res chain seq x y z
N MET A 1 -0.52 -29.85 82.45
CA MET A 1 -1.35 -28.63 82.54
C MET A 1 -0.50 -27.44 82.12
N ASN A 2 -0.51 -27.02 80.86
CA ASN A 2 0.27 -25.87 80.41
C ASN A 2 -0.04 -25.40 78.97
N ARG A 3 -0.18 -24.07 78.86
CA ARG A 3 0.36 -23.11 77.87
C ARG A 3 0.16 -23.22 76.35
N LYS A 4 -0.21 -22.04 75.79
CA LYS A 4 0.06 -21.48 74.44
C LYS A 4 1.44 -21.85 73.88
N ILE A 5 1.58 -21.85 72.54
CA ILE A 5 2.58 -21.08 71.74
C ILE A 5 2.36 -21.27 70.22
N VAL A 6 2.95 -20.34 69.48
CA VAL A 6 2.85 -19.91 68.08
C VAL A 6 4.03 -20.44 67.22
N ASN A 7 3.84 -20.54 65.89
CA ASN A 7 4.79 -20.44 64.75
C ASN A 7 5.79 -21.56 64.32
N THR A 8 5.63 -21.94 63.04
CA THR A 8 6.55 -21.85 61.87
C THR A 8 7.75 -22.81 61.66
N LEU A 9 7.68 -23.50 60.49
CA LEU A 9 8.67 -24.10 59.56
C LEU A 9 10.14 -24.36 59.97
N LEU A 10 10.66 -25.53 59.58
CA LEU A 10 11.62 -25.70 58.46
C LEU A 10 11.89 -27.18 58.11
N ALA A 11 12.23 -27.38 56.84
CA ALA A 11 12.28 -28.60 56.04
C ALA A 11 13.38 -29.62 56.39
N SER A 12 13.22 -30.88 55.97
CA SER A 12 14.17 -31.58 55.07
C SER A 12 13.55 -32.86 54.49
N SER A 13 13.75 -33.07 53.20
CA SER A 13 13.43 -34.27 52.43
C SER A 13 14.37 -35.44 52.78
N MET A 14 13.86 -36.67 52.68
CA MET A 14 14.60 -37.81 52.14
C MET A 14 13.61 -38.88 51.65
N VAL A 15 13.78 -39.25 50.39
CA VAL A 15 13.13 -40.34 49.66
C VAL A 15 13.37 -41.66 50.36
N PHE A 16 12.32 -42.46 50.57
CA PHE A 16 12.40 -43.92 50.52
C PHE A 16 11.05 -44.49 50.04
N SER A 17 11.08 -45.09 48.85
CA SER A 17 10.04 -45.98 48.35
C SER A 17 9.95 -47.21 49.27
N MET A 18 8.79 -47.44 49.87
CA MET A 18 8.31 -48.80 50.16
C MET A 18 6.79 -48.81 50.01
N ALA A 19 6.32 -49.63 49.08
CA ALA A 19 4.92 -50.03 49.00
C ALA A 19 4.56 -50.74 50.32
N THR A 20 3.76 -50.08 51.16
CA THR A 20 3.06 -50.73 52.26
C THR A 20 1.57 -50.53 52.01
N SER A 21 0.94 -51.55 51.44
CA SER A 21 -0.51 -51.74 51.40
C SER A 21 -1.03 -51.75 52.85
N GLN A 22 -1.64 -50.64 53.30
CA GLN A 22 -2.36 -50.59 54.57
C GLN A 22 -3.75 -51.20 54.36
N MET A 23 -3.88 -52.47 54.71
CA MET A 23 -5.15 -53.18 54.75
C MET A 23 -5.92 -52.74 56.02
N THR A 24 -7.06 -52.07 55.86
CA THR A 24 -7.90 -51.64 56.99
C THR A 24 -9.16 -52.48 57.04
N MET A 25 -9.25 -53.40 58.00
CA MET A 25 -10.44 -54.21 58.24
C MET A 25 -11.43 -53.44 59.12
N ILE A 26 -12.59 -53.05 58.57
CA ILE A 26 -13.68 -52.42 59.34
C ILE A 26 -14.72 -53.49 59.67
N HIS A 27 -14.78 -53.92 60.94
CA HIS A 27 -15.85 -54.81 61.42
C HIS A 27 -17.14 -54.00 61.67
N ALA A 28 -18.18 -54.23 60.88
CA ALA A 28 -19.53 -53.71 61.16
C ALA A 28 -20.51 -54.87 61.37
N VAL A 29 -21.30 -54.79 62.44
CA VAL A 29 -22.37 -55.75 62.79
C VAL A 29 -23.69 -55.01 62.71
N ASN A 30 -24.72 -55.58 62.07
CA ASN A 30 -26.06 -54.98 62.09
C ASN A 30 -26.80 -55.28 63.41
N GLU A 31 -27.95 -54.63 63.62
CA GLU A 31 -28.77 -54.70 64.85
C GLU A 31 -29.26 -56.12 65.23
N ASN A 32 -29.06 -57.10 64.35
CA ASN A 32 -29.43 -58.51 64.55
C ASN A 32 -28.23 -59.46 64.71
N GLY A 33 -26.99 -58.95 64.82
CA GLY A 33 -25.81 -59.77 65.13
C GLY A 33 -25.33 -60.68 63.98
N ILE A 34 -25.67 -60.35 62.72
CA ILE A 34 -25.14 -61.07 61.55
C ILE A 34 -23.86 -60.37 61.09
N ALA A 35 -22.78 -61.13 60.93
CA ALA A 35 -21.51 -60.65 60.39
C ALA A 35 -21.72 -60.16 58.94
N ILE A 36 -21.40 -58.90 58.68
CA ILE A 36 -21.29 -58.36 57.32
C ILE A 36 -19.98 -58.90 56.75
N GLN A 37 -20.03 -59.43 55.53
CA GLN A 37 -18.89 -60.00 54.79
C GLN A 37 -17.70 -59.01 54.83
N ASP A 38 -16.52 -59.48 55.25
CA ASP A 38 -15.29 -58.68 55.29
C ASP A 38 -15.03 -58.09 53.90
N VAL A 39 -14.97 -56.77 53.80
CA VAL A 39 -14.67 -56.06 52.54
C VAL A 39 -13.18 -55.72 52.56
N ASP A 40 -12.39 -56.48 51.82
CA ASP A 40 -10.97 -56.19 51.60
C ASP A 40 -10.85 -54.93 50.73
N LEU A 41 -10.55 -53.80 51.36
CA LEU A 41 -10.28 -52.53 50.71
C LEU A 41 -8.76 -52.24 50.73
N GLU A 42 -8.19 -52.07 49.55
CA GLU A 42 -6.79 -51.69 49.32
C GLU A 42 -6.72 -50.35 48.59
N THR A 43 -5.78 -49.46 48.97
CA THR A 43 -5.52 -48.25 48.18
C THR A 43 -4.45 -48.52 47.15
N VAL A 44 -4.76 -48.28 45.88
CA VAL A 44 -3.82 -48.35 44.75
C VAL A 44 -3.65 -46.96 44.12
N GLN A 45 -2.53 -46.73 43.42
CA GLN A 45 -2.22 -45.44 42.79
C GLN A 45 -1.74 -45.62 41.35
N ALA A 46 -2.06 -44.64 40.51
CA ALA A 46 -1.53 -44.47 39.17
C ALA A 46 -0.69 -43.19 39.09
N SER A 47 0.22 -43.16 38.11
CA SER A 47 1.22 -42.11 38.01
C SER A 47 0.83 -41.07 36.97
N TYR A 48 0.78 -39.81 37.40
CA TYR A 48 0.60 -38.66 36.52
C TYR A 48 1.74 -38.58 35.49
N GLU A 49 3.00 -38.75 35.94
CA GLU A 49 4.19 -38.71 35.07
C GLU A 49 4.09 -39.67 33.90
N LYS A 50 3.61 -40.90 34.16
CA LYS A 50 3.41 -41.89 33.10
C LYS A 50 2.26 -41.48 32.17
N ALA A 51 1.17 -40.96 32.73
CA ALA A 51 -0.01 -40.58 31.95
C ALA A 51 0.30 -39.42 31.00
N ILE A 52 0.93 -38.35 31.49
CA ILE A 52 1.22 -37.17 30.68
C ILE A 52 2.27 -37.46 29.59
N ALA A 53 3.23 -38.35 29.84
CA ALA A 53 4.24 -38.75 28.84
C ALA A 53 3.65 -39.49 27.63
N GLU A 54 2.50 -40.14 27.82
CA GLU A 54 1.75 -40.81 26.75
C GLU A 54 0.83 -39.87 25.96
N VAL A 55 0.52 -38.68 26.48
CA VAL A 55 -0.30 -37.71 25.74
C VAL A 55 0.53 -37.13 24.61
N LYS A 56 -0.06 -37.09 23.41
CA LYS A 56 0.53 -36.51 22.21
C LYS A 56 -0.29 -35.32 21.76
N VAL A 57 0.36 -34.17 21.63
CA VAL A 57 -0.20 -32.94 21.10
C VAL A 57 0.14 -32.89 19.60
N PRO A 58 -0.82 -32.59 18.72
CA PRO A 58 -0.52 -32.45 17.30
C PRO A 58 0.23 -31.15 17.02
N LYS A 59 1.21 -31.22 16.13
CA LYS A 59 1.85 -30.07 15.49
C LYS A 59 1.69 -30.23 13.98
N TYR A 60 0.92 -29.34 13.36
CA TYR A 60 0.72 -29.36 11.91
C TYR A 60 1.77 -28.47 11.26
N ALA A 61 2.54 -29.02 10.32
CA ALA A 61 3.53 -28.27 9.55
C ALA A 61 2.84 -27.46 8.44
N LYS A 62 3.61 -26.56 7.79
CA LYS A 62 3.09 -25.71 6.70
C LYS A 62 2.54 -26.48 5.50
N ASP A 63 2.99 -27.72 5.28
CA ASP A 63 2.50 -28.61 4.23
C ASP A 63 1.24 -29.40 4.64
N GLY A 64 0.68 -29.11 5.82
CA GLY A 64 -0.46 -29.81 6.42
C GLY A 64 -0.09 -31.13 7.10
N SER A 65 1.17 -31.55 7.08
CA SER A 65 1.57 -32.81 7.71
C SER A 65 1.50 -32.74 9.24
N LYS A 66 0.91 -33.76 9.86
CA LYS A 66 0.80 -33.89 11.31
C LYS A 66 2.06 -34.53 11.91
N ILE A 67 2.63 -33.88 12.93
CA ILE A 67 3.71 -34.40 13.77
C ILE A 67 3.19 -34.48 15.21
N ASP A 68 3.22 -35.66 15.81
CA ASP A 68 2.87 -35.84 17.22
C ASP A 68 4.05 -35.51 18.13
N GLN A 69 3.87 -34.54 19.02
CA GLN A 69 4.86 -34.16 20.04
C GLN A 69 4.38 -34.48 21.45
N GLY A 70 5.32 -34.62 22.39
CA GLY A 70 4.98 -34.75 23.81
C GLY A 70 4.49 -33.41 24.38
N VAL A 71 3.77 -33.47 25.50
CA VAL A 71 3.41 -32.27 26.26
C VAL A 71 4.70 -31.59 26.77
N SER A 72 4.90 -30.34 26.40
CA SER A 72 6.08 -29.55 26.80
C SER A 72 6.13 -29.32 28.32
N GLU A 73 7.32 -29.07 28.87
CA GLU A 73 7.46 -28.73 30.30
C GLU A 73 6.71 -27.42 30.66
N TYR A 74 6.61 -26.48 29.71
CA TYR A 74 5.91 -25.20 29.88
C TYR A 74 4.39 -25.36 29.92
N LEU A 75 3.81 -26.12 28.98
CA LEU A 75 2.38 -26.45 29.01
C LEU A 75 2.05 -27.26 30.27
N ARG A 76 2.90 -28.23 30.58
CA ARG A 76 2.76 -29.08 31.76
C ARG A 76 2.74 -28.28 33.07
N ALA A 77 3.46 -27.15 33.16
CA ALA A 77 3.43 -26.28 34.33
C ALA A 77 2.07 -25.64 34.62
N LYS A 78 1.14 -25.67 33.64
CA LYS A 78 -0.25 -25.18 33.77
C LYS A 78 -1.25 -26.28 34.16
N LEU A 79 -0.83 -27.55 34.19
CA LEU A 79 -1.70 -28.70 34.42
C LEU A 79 -1.67 -29.19 35.88
N ASP A 80 -2.70 -29.94 36.30
CA ASP A 80 -2.71 -30.63 37.59
C ASP A 80 -1.77 -31.84 37.54
N THR A 81 -0.79 -31.89 38.45
CA THR A 81 0.29 -32.89 38.47
C THR A 81 0.09 -34.00 39.50
N LYS A 82 -1.13 -34.15 40.02
CA LYS A 82 -1.45 -35.13 41.06
C LYS A 82 -1.61 -36.55 40.53
N ASP A 83 -0.97 -37.49 41.22
CA ASP A 83 -1.19 -38.92 41.06
C ASP A 83 -2.62 -39.30 41.50
N LEU A 84 -3.29 -40.11 40.69
CA LEU A 84 -4.64 -40.59 40.96
C LEU A 84 -4.61 -41.78 41.94
N SER A 85 -5.40 -41.69 43.01
CA SER A 85 -5.58 -42.79 43.96
C SER A 85 -6.93 -43.46 43.76
N ALA A 86 -6.99 -44.79 43.93
CA ALA A 86 -8.23 -45.55 43.89
C ALA A 86 -8.37 -46.50 45.08
N THR A 87 -9.59 -46.69 45.53
CA THR A 87 -9.94 -47.75 46.49
C THR A 87 -10.33 -49.01 45.73
N LYS A 88 -9.57 -50.09 45.90
CA LYS A 88 -9.77 -51.40 45.28
C LYS A 88 -10.57 -52.29 46.23
N GLU A 89 -11.71 -52.79 45.73
CA GLU A 89 -12.57 -53.76 46.39
C GLU A 89 -12.46 -55.12 45.70
N GLU A 90 -11.75 -56.06 46.34
CA GLU A 90 -11.41 -57.36 45.74
C GLU A 90 -12.64 -58.23 45.46
N SER A 91 -13.61 -58.23 46.38
CA SER A 91 -14.82 -59.06 46.33
C SER A 91 -15.73 -58.74 45.14
N LYS A 92 -15.71 -57.49 44.68
CA LYS A 92 -16.52 -57.00 43.56
C LYS A 92 -15.72 -56.77 42.27
N LYS A 93 -14.40 -56.95 42.32
CA LYS A 93 -13.49 -56.56 41.22
C LYS A 93 -13.75 -55.12 40.77
N LEU A 94 -13.74 -54.20 41.74
CA LEU A 94 -14.13 -52.80 41.53
C LEU A 94 -13.05 -51.83 42.05
N LEU A 95 -12.71 -50.83 41.26
CA LEU A 95 -11.84 -49.71 41.64
C LEU A 95 -12.70 -48.45 41.78
N THR A 96 -12.63 -47.73 42.90
CA THR A 96 -13.35 -46.46 43.08
C THR A 96 -12.37 -45.29 43.00
N VAL A 97 -12.61 -44.35 42.08
CA VAL A 97 -11.78 -43.15 41.84
C VAL A 97 -12.57 -41.87 42.11
N ASP A 98 -11.88 -40.75 42.32
CA ASP A 98 -12.47 -39.41 42.52
C ASP A 98 -12.64 -38.62 41.20
N VAL A 99 -12.35 -39.24 40.06
CA VAL A 99 -12.59 -38.70 38.71
C VAL A 99 -13.98 -39.14 38.24
N GLN A 100 -14.74 -38.22 37.62
CA GLN A 100 -15.99 -38.55 36.93
C GLN A 100 -15.66 -39.02 35.51
N LEU A 101 -16.25 -40.13 35.05
CA LEU A 101 -15.94 -40.70 33.73
C LEU A 101 -17.14 -40.71 32.79
N LYS A 102 -18.35 -40.69 33.34
CA LYS A 102 -19.60 -40.66 32.59
C LYS A 102 -20.42 -39.42 32.91
N ASP A 103 -21.19 -38.95 31.94
CA ASP A 103 -22.00 -37.73 32.03
C ASP A 103 -21.15 -36.50 32.43
N VAL A 104 -19.93 -36.46 31.89
CA VAL A 104 -18.93 -35.43 32.20
C VAL A 104 -19.35 -34.11 31.54
N ASN A 105 -19.19 -33.02 32.28
CA ASN A 105 -19.31 -31.66 31.78
C ASN A 105 -18.09 -30.85 32.22
N LEU A 106 -17.18 -30.57 31.29
CA LEU A 106 -15.99 -29.75 31.51
C LEU A 106 -16.36 -28.28 31.30
N THR A 107 -16.83 -27.64 32.36
CA THR A 107 -17.09 -26.20 32.39
C THR A 107 -15.79 -25.42 32.46
N SER A 108 -15.80 -24.18 31.97
CA SER A 108 -14.71 -23.23 32.15
C SER A 108 -15.09 -22.18 33.20
N ASP A 109 -14.15 -21.84 34.08
CA ASP A 109 -14.23 -20.66 34.92
C ASP A 109 -13.46 -19.47 34.32
N TYR A 110 -13.19 -19.53 33.00
CA TYR A 110 -12.61 -18.42 32.28
C TYR A 110 -13.46 -17.16 32.45
N ILE A 111 -12.77 -16.12 32.90
CA ILE A 111 -13.29 -14.78 33.05
C ILE A 111 -12.44 -13.88 32.16
N ASN A 112 -13.07 -13.36 31.11
CA ASN A 112 -12.52 -12.43 30.15
C ASN A 112 -11.89 -11.20 30.85
N GLY A 113 -10.67 -10.84 30.47
CA GLY A 113 -9.88 -9.74 31.04
C GLY A 113 -9.20 -10.04 32.39
N LYS A 114 -9.27 -11.29 32.88
CA LYS A 114 -8.71 -11.67 34.19
C LYS A 114 -8.07 -13.05 34.24
N SER A 115 -8.68 -14.04 33.59
CA SER A 115 -8.18 -15.40 33.57
C SER A 115 -7.08 -15.54 32.52
N PRO A 116 -6.08 -16.41 32.71
CA PRO A 116 -5.12 -16.69 31.66
C PRO A 116 -5.81 -17.41 30.50
N ALA A 117 -5.37 -17.16 29.27
CA ALA A 117 -5.85 -17.89 28.09
C ALA A 117 -5.73 -19.41 28.21
N GLY A 118 -6.64 -20.11 27.51
CA GLY A 118 -6.61 -21.56 27.32
C GLY A 118 -7.11 -22.39 28.50
N ILE A 119 -7.93 -21.83 29.40
CA ILE A 119 -8.51 -22.57 30.54
C ILE A 119 -9.28 -23.79 30.08
N SER A 120 -10.13 -23.65 29.05
CA SER A 120 -10.88 -24.78 28.48
C SER A 120 -9.96 -25.90 27.98
N TYR A 121 -8.83 -25.55 27.36
CA TYR A 121 -7.83 -26.53 26.94
C TYR A 121 -7.13 -27.20 28.13
N TYR A 122 -6.72 -26.44 29.16
CA TYR A 122 -6.12 -27.03 30.36
C TYR A 122 -7.07 -28.00 31.07
N ASN A 123 -8.36 -27.66 31.14
CA ASN A 123 -9.39 -28.52 31.71
C ASN A 123 -9.51 -29.84 30.92
N MET A 124 -9.49 -29.76 29.58
CA MET A 124 -9.47 -30.95 28.72
C MET A 124 -8.21 -31.80 28.95
N MET A 125 -7.03 -31.19 28.99
CA MET A 125 -5.76 -31.92 29.15
C MET A 125 -5.63 -32.58 30.53
N ASN A 126 -6.13 -31.92 31.58
CA ASN A 126 -6.25 -32.51 32.91
C ASN A 126 -7.19 -33.71 32.92
N PHE A 127 -8.36 -33.59 32.27
CA PHE A 127 -9.28 -34.71 32.15
C PHE A 127 -8.67 -35.87 31.35
N PHE A 128 -8.02 -35.58 30.22
CA PHE A 128 -7.36 -36.60 29.40
C PHE A 128 -6.29 -37.36 30.19
N THR A 129 -5.48 -36.63 30.96
CA THR A 129 -4.46 -37.25 31.82
C THR A 129 -5.09 -38.09 32.93
N ASN A 130 -6.18 -37.63 33.56
CA ASN A 130 -6.92 -38.39 34.56
C ASN A 130 -7.48 -39.71 34.00
N VAL A 131 -8.07 -39.70 32.80
CA VAL A 131 -8.58 -40.92 32.16
C VAL A 131 -7.43 -41.89 31.85
N LYS A 132 -6.26 -41.39 31.43
CA LYS A 132 -5.06 -42.23 31.26
C LYS A 132 -4.58 -42.84 32.59
N GLN A 133 -4.64 -42.10 33.69
CA GLN A 133 -4.34 -42.67 35.01
C GLN A 133 -5.34 -43.77 35.41
N VAL A 134 -6.63 -43.60 35.11
CA VAL A 134 -7.64 -44.66 35.30
C VAL A 134 -7.30 -45.89 34.45
N LYS A 135 -6.87 -45.70 33.21
CA LYS A 135 -6.41 -46.79 32.34
C LYS A 135 -5.21 -47.55 32.93
N GLN A 136 -4.22 -46.85 33.48
CA GLN A 136 -3.10 -47.50 34.19
C GLN A 136 -3.59 -48.39 35.36
N LEU A 137 -4.57 -47.92 36.13
CA LEU A 137 -5.14 -48.71 37.24
C LEU A 137 -5.84 -49.98 36.73
N LEU A 138 -6.59 -49.87 35.63
CA LEU A 138 -7.27 -51.00 34.99
C LEU A 138 -6.27 -52.01 34.39
N ASP A 139 -5.23 -51.54 33.72
CA ASP A 139 -4.19 -52.41 33.14
C ASP A 139 -3.39 -53.14 34.24
N ALA A 140 -3.15 -52.49 35.37
CA ALA A 140 -2.55 -53.10 36.56
C ALA A 140 -3.49 -54.08 37.29
N ASN A 141 -4.80 -54.00 37.04
CA ASN A 141 -5.81 -54.85 37.67
C ASN A 141 -6.78 -55.43 36.61
N PRO A 142 -6.34 -56.40 35.78
CA PRO A 142 -7.17 -56.96 34.72
C PRO A 142 -8.47 -57.58 35.24
N GLY A 143 -9.58 -57.31 34.56
CA GLY A 143 -10.91 -57.82 34.91
C GLY A 143 -11.67 -56.99 35.96
N TYR A 144 -11.14 -55.83 36.36
CA TYR A 144 -11.83 -54.89 37.24
C TYR A 144 -12.66 -53.88 36.45
N GLN A 145 -13.69 -53.34 37.08
CA GLN A 145 -14.43 -52.16 36.63
C GLN A 145 -14.05 -50.94 37.47
N VAL A 146 -14.37 -49.75 36.98
CA VAL A 146 -14.15 -48.49 37.69
C VAL A 146 -15.48 -47.87 38.07
N LYS A 147 -15.64 -47.55 39.36
CA LYS A 147 -16.68 -46.68 39.88
C LYS A 147 -16.15 -45.25 39.94
N ASP A 148 -16.76 -44.37 39.17
CA ASP A 148 -16.38 -42.96 39.10
C ASP A 148 -16.89 -42.16 40.31
N SER A 149 -16.55 -40.87 40.39
CA SER A 149 -16.90 -40.00 41.51
C SER A 149 -18.39 -39.68 41.65
N LYS A 150 -19.20 -39.96 40.63
CA LYS A 150 -20.67 -39.87 40.67
C LYS A 150 -21.33 -41.22 40.95
N GLY A 151 -20.52 -42.27 41.05
CA GLY A 151 -20.95 -43.62 41.35
C GLY A 151 -21.33 -44.45 40.12
N ASN A 152 -21.07 -43.95 38.91
CA ASN A 152 -21.25 -44.71 37.68
C ASN A 152 -20.19 -45.81 37.61
N VAL A 153 -20.57 -46.99 37.13
CA VAL A 153 -19.64 -48.10 36.93
C VAL A 153 -19.38 -48.28 35.45
N VAL A 154 -18.10 -48.21 35.05
CA VAL A 154 -17.63 -48.35 33.67
C VAL A 154 -16.54 -49.42 33.59
N ASP A 155 -16.38 -50.03 32.42
CA ASP A 155 -15.35 -51.04 32.18
C ASP A 155 -14.17 -50.48 31.36
N ALA A 156 -13.17 -51.33 31.11
CA ALA A 156 -11.98 -50.94 30.36
C ALA A 156 -12.29 -50.54 28.91
N SER A 157 -13.27 -51.18 28.25
CA SER A 157 -13.68 -50.79 26.89
C SER A 157 -14.25 -49.38 26.84
N TYR A 158 -15.06 -48.98 27.82
CA TYR A 158 -15.56 -47.62 27.91
C TYR A 158 -14.42 -46.61 28.09
N VAL A 159 -13.42 -46.93 28.92
CA VAL A 159 -12.24 -46.08 29.13
C VAL A 159 -11.39 -45.99 27.86
N ASP A 160 -11.19 -47.09 27.14
CA ASP A 160 -10.44 -47.09 25.88
C ASP A 160 -11.17 -46.27 24.79
N GLU A 161 -12.49 -46.38 24.69
CA GLU A 161 -13.32 -45.56 23.77
C GLU A 161 -13.28 -44.07 24.15
N LEU A 162 -13.32 -43.73 25.45
CA LEU A 162 -13.18 -42.35 25.93
C LEU A 162 -11.81 -41.76 25.62
N LEU A 163 -10.72 -42.53 25.79
CA LEU A 163 -9.38 -42.10 25.40
C LEU A 163 -9.26 -41.86 23.89
N GLY A 164 -9.92 -42.69 23.07
CA GLY A 164 -10.00 -42.48 21.63
C GLY A 164 -10.66 -41.16 21.27
N LEU A 165 -11.83 -40.87 21.86
CA LEU A 165 -12.55 -39.61 21.64
C LEU A 165 -11.72 -38.39 22.09
N LEU A 166 -11.06 -38.47 23.26
CA LEU A 166 -10.20 -37.39 23.76
C LEU A 166 -9.02 -37.10 22.83
N GLN A 167 -8.41 -38.15 22.26
CA GLN A 167 -7.34 -37.97 21.29
C GLN A 167 -7.86 -37.32 20.00
N GLN A 168 -9.04 -37.70 19.51
CA GLN A 168 -9.64 -37.09 18.32
C GLN A 168 -9.90 -35.58 18.51
N ILE A 169 -10.40 -35.19 19.68
CA ILE A 169 -10.62 -33.78 20.04
C ILE A 169 -9.28 -33.04 20.08
N ASN A 170 -8.29 -33.60 20.77
CA ASN A 170 -6.96 -32.99 20.86
C ASN A 170 -6.25 -32.91 19.49
N ASP A 171 -6.55 -33.82 18.57
CA ASP A 171 -6.04 -33.82 17.20
C ASP A 171 -6.77 -32.83 16.27
N PHE A 172 -7.86 -32.22 16.72
CA PHE A 172 -8.81 -31.47 15.90
C PHE A 172 -9.31 -32.28 14.68
N ASP A 173 -9.53 -33.58 14.88
CA ASP A 173 -9.98 -34.48 13.82
C ASP A 173 -11.36 -34.01 13.29
N PRO A 174 -11.47 -33.63 12.00
CA PRO A 174 -12.71 -33.10 11.43
C PRO A 174 -13.83 -34.15 11.35
N THR A 175 -13.52 -35.43 11.57
CA THR A 175 -14.50 -36.53 11.61
C THR A 175 -15.07 -36.77 13.01
N THR A 176 -14.56 -36.07 14.03
CA THR A 176 -15.08 -36.12 15.39
C THR A 176 -16.54 -35.64 15.41
N ASN A 177 -17.43 -36.39 16.05
CA ASN A 177 -18.82 -35.97 16.20
C ASN A 177 -18.94 -34.93 17.34
N LEU A 178 -18.50 -33.71 17.04
CA LEU A 178 -18.67 -32.51 17.86
C LEU A 178 -19.94 -31.79 17.46
N GLN A 179 -20.87 -31.64 18.40
CA GLN A 179 -22.15 -30.96 18.17
C GLN A 179 -22.27 -29.75 19.09
N TYR A 180 -22.78 -28.64 18.56
CA TYR A 180 -23.11 -27.47 19.36
C TYR A 180 -24.24 -27.81 20.35
N ASP A 181 -24.05 -27.52 21.65
CA ASP A 181 -25.07 -27.74 22.67
C ASP A 181 -26.12 -26.61 22.61
N TYR A 182 -27.28 -26.87 22.02
CA TYR A 182 -28.36 -25.88 21.95
C TYR A 182 -28.91 -25.47 23.34
N ASP A 183 -28.65 -26.24 24.39
CA ASP A 183 -28.92 -25.81 25.76
C ASP A 183 -28.08 -24.59 26.17
N SER A 184 -27.05 -24.24 25.40
CA SER A 184 -26.14 -23.14 25.69
C SER A 184 -26.40 -21.88 24.87
N VAL A 185 -27.45 -21.89 24.04
CA VAL A 185 -27.99 -20.69 23.40
C VAL A 185 -28.60 -19.75 24.44
N TYR A 186 -28.38 -18.44 24.29
CA TYR A 186 -28.73 -17.41 25.28
C TYR A 186 -30.19 -17.44 25.76
N ASN A 187 -31.12 -17.95 24.95
CA ASN A 187 -32.56 -17.97 25.20
C ASN A 187 -33.13 -19.35 25.54
N SER A 188 -32.29 -20.36 25.79
CA SER A 188 -32.73 -21.68 26.23
C SER A 188 -33.12 -21.69 27.72
N ASP A 189 -33.96 -22.65 28.13
CA ASP A 189 -34.32 -22.84 29.54
C ASP A 189 -33.11 -23.25 30.40
N ALA A 190 -32.22 -24.09 29.84
CA ALA A 190 -31.00 -24.55 30.49
C ALA A 190 -30.01 -23.40 30.69
N PHE A 191 -29.76 -22.60 29.65
CA PHE A 191 -28.94 -21.39 29.74
C PHE A 191 -29.52 -20.45 30.79
N THR A 192 -30.84 -20.25 30.84
CA THR A 192 -31.46 -19.37 31.83
C THR A 192 -31.25 -19.84 33.29
N SER A 193 -31.20 -21.16 33.52
CA SER A 193 -31.17 -21.74 34.86
C SER A 193 -29.78 -22.16 35.37
N GLU A 194 -28.84 -22.46 34.46
CA GLU A 194 -27.49 -22.93 34.78
C GLU A 194 -26.46 -21.82 34.56
N THR A 195 -25.88 -21.28 35.64
CA THR A 195 -24.98 -20.11 35.59
C THR A 195 -23.57 -20.41 35.06
N THR A 196 -23.24 -21.68 34.83
CA THR A 196 -21.91 -22.14 34.38
C THR A 196 -21.86 -22.50 32.90
N ARG A 197 -22.97 -22.34 32.16
CA ARG A 197 -23.00 -22.52 30.71
C ARG A 197 -22.46 -21.28 30.02
N GLY A 198 -21.53 -21.48 29.10
CA GLY A 198 -21.02 -20.41 28.23
C GLY A 198 -21.72 -20.41 26.88
N GLY A 199 -21.40 -19.44 26.03
CA GLY A 199 -22.06 -19.28 24.72
C GLY A 199 -21.73 -20.39 23.70
N THR A 200 -20.65 -21.14 23.91
CA THR A 200 -20.14 -22.15 22.95
C THR A 200 -19.79 -23.46 23.65
N ASP A 201 -20.79 -24.10 24.25
CA ASP A 201 -20.64 -25.48 24.75
C ASP A 201 -20.83 -26.49 23.62
N VAL A 202 -20.08 -27.59 23.68
CA VAL A 202 -20.14 -28.66 22.69
C VAL A 202 -20.32 -30.02 23.34
N ILE A 203 -21.01 -30.91 22.62
CA ILE A 203 -21.21 -32.31 22.96
C ILE A 203 -20.31 -33.14 22.04
N ALA A 204 -19.33 -33.81 22.62
CA ALA A 204 -18.49 -34.77 21.91
C ALA A 204 -19.06 -36.17 22.06
N THR A 205 -19.17 -36.88 20.94
CA THR A 205 -19.59 -38.29 20.93
C THR A 205 -18.58 -39.12 20.16
N SER A 206 -18.21 -40.26 20.73
CA SER A 206 -17.38 -41.29 20.10
C SER A 206 -18.01 -41.84 18.81
N LYS A 207 -17.19 -42.42 17.95
CA LYS A 207 -17.64 -43.04 16.70
C LYS A 207 -18.59 -44.22 16.93
N GLU A 208 -18.33 -45.00 17.97
CA GLU A 208 -19.14 -46.15 18.39
C GLU A 208 -20.43 -45.71 19.10
N GLY A 209 -20.45 -44.48 19.65
CA GLY A 209 -21.62 -43.84 20.23
C GLY A 209 -21.92 -44.24 21.68
N ASN A 210 -21.04 -44.99 22.35
CA ASN A 210 -21.26 -45.40 23.75
C ASN A 210 -20.71 -44.36 24.74
N VAL A 211 -19.70 -43.60 24.31
CA VAL A 211 -19.11 -42.51 25.09
C VAL A 211 -19.53 -41.15 24.53
N SER A 212 -20.02 -40.28 25.41
CA SER A 212 -20.20 -38.85 25.14
C SER A 212 -19.93 -38.00 26.39
N PHE A 213 -19.50 -36.76 26.18
CA PHE A 213 -19.35 -35.76 27.23
C PHE A 213 -19.49 -34.34 26.68
N LYS A 214 -19.68 -33.38 27.59
CA LYS A 214 -19.79 -31.96 27.26
C LYS A 214 -18.53 -31.21 27.67
N PHE A 215 -18.15 -30.20 26.89
CA PHE A 215 -17.11 -29.25 27.29
C PHE A 215 -17.39 -27.86 26.72
N HIS A 216 -16.86 -26.85 27.41
CA HIS A 216 -16.92 -25.47 26.97
C HIS A 216 -15.74 -25.12 26.08
N ILE A 217 -15.95 -24.28 25.06
CA ILE A 217 -14.89 -23.57 24.32
C ILE A 217 -15.03 -22.10 24.70
N ASP A 218 -13.96 -21.54 25.29
CA ASP A 218 -13.96 -20.14 25.74
C ASP A 218 -14.26 -19.18 24.57
N SER A 219 -14.84 -18.02 24.88
CA SER A 219 -15.16 -16.95 23.91
C SER A 219 -13.94 -16.49 23.10
N HIS A 220 -12.75 -16.57 23.68
CA HIS A 220 -11.43 -16.32 23.07
C HIS A 220 -10.84 -17.53 22.35
N GLY A 221 -11.64 -18.57 22.13
CA GLY A 221 -11.22 -19.76 21.39
C GLY A 221 -10.57 -20.82 22.28
N TRP A 222 -10.10 -21.90 21.64
CA TRP A 222 -9.59 -23.06 22.37
C TRP A 222 -8.16 -22.89 22.89
N TRP A 223 -7.28 -22.31 22.07
CA TRP A 223 -5.94 -21.92 22.46
C TRP A 223 -5.80 -20.41 22.69
N GLY A 224 -6.91 -19.66 22.76
CA GLY A 224 -6.86 -18.21 23.04
C GLY A 224 -6.59 -17.33 21.81
N TYR A 225 -6.75 -16.02 22.03
CA TYR A 225 -6.94 -14.94 21.06
C TYR A 225 -5.63 -14.28 20.62
N ASP A 226 -5.44 -14.06 19.31
CA ASP A 226 -4.28 -13.47 18.66
C ASP A 226 -4.57 -12.29 17.72
N LEU A 227 -5.00 -11.17 18.32
CA LEU A 227 -5.04 -9.83 17.71
C LEU A 227 -4.23 -8.79 18.50
N GLY A 228 -3.03 -9.16 18.95
CA GLY A 228 -2.15 -8.23 19.68
C GLY A 228 -2.59 -7.93 21.13
N ALA A 229 -3.60 -8.65 21.64
CA ALA A 229 -4.04 -8.60 23.04
C ALA A 229 -3.20 -9.48 23.99
N HIS A 230 -2.23 -10.23 23.44
CA HIS A 230 -1.35 -11.14 24.18
C HIS A 230 -2.07 -12.29 24.91
N ASP A 231 -3.09 -12.89 24.27
CA ASP A 231 -4.03 -13.82 24.91
C ASP A 231 -4.15 -15.19 24.21
N SER A 232 -3.11 -15.65 23.49
CA SER A 232 -3.04 -17.01 22.92
C SER A 232 -1.95 -17.85 23.59
N ILE A 233 -2.20 -19.16 23.65
CA ILE A 233 -1.32 -20.19 24.20
C ILE A 233 -0.70 -21.06 23.11
N THR A 234 -0.90 -20.77 21.82
CA THR A 234 -0.37 -21.60 20.72
C THR A 234 1.11 -21.90 20.90
N GLY A 235 1.95 -20.89 21.18
CA GLY A 235 3.37 -21.08 21.45
C GLY A 235 3.67 -22.02 22.64
N LEU A 236 2.92 -21.90 23.73
CA LEU A 236 3.06 -22.79 24.90
C LEU A 236 2.71 -24.24 24.55
N VAL A 237 1.65 -24.44 23.75
CA VAL A 237 1.24 -25.75 23.23
C VAL A 237 2.33 -26.33 22.32
N MET A 238 3.01 -25.48 21.55
CA MET A 238 4.13 -25.85 20.68
C MET A 238 5.47 -26.02 21.40
N GLY A 239 5.52 -25.73 22.69
CA GLY A 239 6.69 -25.98 23.55
C GLY A 239 7.64 -24.82 23.71
N GLU A 240 7.25 -23.63 23.30
CA GLU A 240 7.95 -22.40 23.60
C GLU A 240 7.75 -22.01 25.07
N ASP A 241 8.73 -21.30 25.64
CA ASP A 241 8.58 -20.73 26.98
C ASP A 241 7.57 -19.56 26.97
N GLU A 242 7.06 -19.20 28.15
CA GLU A 242 6.04 -18.13 28.27
C GLU A 242 6.44 -16.82 27.59
N LYS A 243 7.71 -16.43 27.64
CA LYS A 243 8.16 -15.18 27.03
C LYS A 243 8.16 -15.28 25.52
N THR A 244 8.75 -16.35 24.97
CA THR A 244 8.81 -16.56 23.53
C THR A 244 7.43 -16.74 22.91
N ALA A 245 6.56 -17.52 23.58
CA ALA A 245 5.16 -17.67 23.17
C ALA A 245 4.41 -16.34 23.15
N ASN A 246 4.69 -15.45 24.11
CA ASN A 246 4.07 -14.13 24.21
C ASN A 246 4.61 -13.14 23.17
N GLU A 247 5.93 -13.13 22.93
CA GLU A 247 6.58 -12.21 21.99
C GLU A 247 6.31 -12.56 20.52
N ASN A 248 6.13 -13.84 20.19
CA ASN A 248 5.97 -14.34 18.82
C ASN A 248 4.58 -14.93 18.56
N GLN A 249 3.57 -14.51 19.33
CA GLN A 249 2.25 -15.13 19.33
C GLN A 249 1.65 -15.22 17.90
N HIS A 250 1.60 -14.08 17.19
CA HIS A 250 1.09 -13.97 15.82
C HIS A 250 1.72 -14.97 14.85
N ASP A 251 3.05 -15.01 14.81
CA ASP A 251 3.79 -15.90 13.92
C ASP A 251 3.52 -17.38 14.25
N LEU A 252 3.44 -17.70 15.55
CA LEU A 252 3.21 -19.05 16.04
C LEU A 252 1.76 -19.50 15.79
N THR A 253 0.76 -18.63 15.94
CA THR A 253 -0.64 -18.96 15.64
C THR A 253 -0.88 -19.04 14.14
N THR A 254 -0.24 -18.18 13.34
CA THR A 254 -0.25 -18.31 11.88
C THR A 254 0.35 -19.65 11.43
N GLU A 255 1.49 -20.05 12.02
CA GLU A 255 2.18 -21.27 11.62
C GLU A 255 1.49 -22.56 12.11
N TYR A 256 0.94 -22.55 13.33
CA TYR A 256 0.49 -23.77 14.02
C TYR A 256 -0.99 -23.78 14.40
N GLY A 257 -1.72 -22.71 14.09
CA GLY A 257 -3.14 -22.57 14.38
C GLY A 257 -3.96 -23.74 13.85
N ASN A 258 -5.06 -24.04 14.54
CA ASN A 258 -5.97 -25.10 14.15
C ASN A 258 -7.37 -24.81 14.67
N PHE A 259 -8.35 -25.54 14.15
CA PHE A 259 -9.75 -25.22 14.34
C PHE A 259 -10.64 -26.46 14.39
N PHE A 260 -11.74 -26.36 15.13
CA PHE A 260 -12.76 -27.38 15.20
C PHE A 260 -13.75 -27.27 14.05
N VAL A 261 -14.28 -28.42 13.63
CA VAL A 261 -15.51 -28.51 12.85
C VAL A 261 -16.63 -28.86 13.82
N ILE A 262 -17.50 -27.90 14.13
CA ILE A 262 -18.60 -28.09 15.07
C ILE A 262 -19.89 -28.23 14.28
N LYS A 263 -20.55 -29.37 14.37
CA LYS A 263 -21.89 -29.57 13.80
C LYS A 263 -22.89 -28.72 14.57
N MET A 264 -23.44 -27.72 13.92
CA MET A 264 -24.48 -26.88 14.52
C MET A 264 -25.79 -27.68 14.59
N LYS A 265 -26.31 -28.15 13.45
CA LYS A 265 -27.56 -28.94 13.38
C LYS A 265 -27.60 -29.80 12.12
N GLU A 266 -28.46 -30.81 12.11
CA GLU A 266 -28.84 -31.54 10.90
C GLU A 266 -30.36 -31.60 10.79
N ASP A 267 -30.90 -31.31 9.61
CA ASP A 267 -32.34 -31.36 9.33
C ASP A 267 -32.66 -31.82 7.89
N SER A 268 -33.78 -31.35 7.33
CA SER A 268 -34.22 -31.69 5.97
C SER A 268 -33.44 -30.98 4.87
N ALA A 269 -32.84 -29.83 5.13
CA ALA A 269 -31.99 -29.12 4.17
C ALA A 269 -30.62 -29.80 4.06
N GLY A 270 -30.07 -30.21 5.19
CA GLY A 270 -28.76 -30.85 5.26
C GLY A 270 -28.14 -30.71 6.64
N THR A 271 -26.82 -30.58 6.68
CA THR A 271 -26.05 -30.31 7.90
C THR A 271 -25.32 -28.98 7.74
N TRP A 272 -25.27 -28.18 8.79
CA TRP A 272 -24.45 -26.97 8.85
C TRP A 272 -23.48 -27.02 10.02
N TYR A 273 -22.34 -26.39 9.83
CA TYR A 273 -21.15 -26.48 10.65
C TYR A 273 -20.60 -25.08 10.90
N MET A 274 -20.01 -24.89 12.07
CA MET A 274 -19.15 -23.77 12.40
C MET A 274 -17.70 -24.27 12.34
N LEU A 275 -16.86 -23.56 11.60
CA LEU A 275 -15.41 -23.71 11.70
C LEU A 275 -14.94 -22.74 12.77
N ARG A 276 -14.43 -23.29 13.88
CA ARG A 276 -14.10 -22.50 15.07
C ARG A 276 -12.63 -22.65 15.39
N ASP A 277 -11.87 -21.60 15.14
CA ASP A 277 -10.45 -21.53 15.44
C ASP A 277 -10.19 -20.93 16.83
N THR A 278 -8.97 -20.47 17.04
CA THR A 278 -8.51 -19.87 18.27
C THR A 278 -8.87 -18.38 18.38
N ASP A 279 -9.44 -17.74 17.35
CA ASP A 279 -9.75 -16.31 17.40
C ASP A 279 -10.60 -15.85 16.20
N LEU A 280 -9.97 -15.83 15.01
CA LEU A 280 -10.11 -14.75 14.03
C LEU A 280 -11.51 -14.64 13.48
N GLU A 281 -12.03 -15.73 12.88
CA GLU A 281 -13.38 -15.73 12.37
C GLU A 281 -14.06 -17.06 12.63
N ASN A 282 -15.38 -17.06 12.42
CA ASN A 282 -16.20 -18.25 12.55
C ASN A 282 -16.89 -18.60 11.23
N PRO A 283 -16.14 -19.04 10.18
CA PRO A 283 -16.76 -19.40 8.93
C PRO A 283 -17.80 -20.50 9.10
N MET A 284 -18.85 -20.39 8.29
CA MET A 284 -20.02 -21.25 8.39
C MET A 284 -20.13 -22.08 7.13
N MET A 285 -20.33 -23.39 7.30
CA MET A 285 -20.39 -24.32 6.17
C MET A 285 -21.69 -25.12 6.20
N TYR A 286 -22.35 -25.21 5.06
CA TYR A 286 -23.57 -26.00 4.85
C TYR A 286 -23.28 -27.10 3.85
N VAL A 287 -23.81 -28.29 4.09
CA VAL A 287 -23.72 -29.45 3.20
C VAL A 287 -25.13 -30.00 3.02
N SER A 288 -25.57 -30.09 1.76
CA SER A 288 -26.91 -30.56 1.40
C SER A 288 -27.17 -31.98 1.89
N LYS A 289 -28.45 -32.35 2.08
CA LYS A 289 -28.82 -33.68 2.58
C LYS A 289 -28.30 -34.85 1.74
N ASP A 290 -28.14 -34.65 0.43
CA ASP A 290 -27.59 -35.64 -0.49
C ASP A 290 -26.05 -35.60 -0.62
N GLY A 291 -25.41 -34.59 0.00
CA GLY A 291 -23.97 -34.36 -0.02
C GLY A 291 -23.42 -33.86 -1.36
N LYS A 292 -24.27 -33.36 -2.27
CA LYS A 292 -23.86 -32.92 -3.61
C LYS A 292 -23.55 -31.43 -3.71
N GLU A 293 -24.08 -30.60 -2.81
CA GLU A 293 -23.89 -29.16 -2.80
C GLU A 293 -23.43 -28.69 -1.42
N ALA A 294 -22.46 -27.79 -1.39
CA ALA A 294 -21.99 -27.13 -0.18
C ALA A 294 -21.97 -25.61 -0.34
N PHE A 295 -22.11 -24.90 0.77
CA PHE A 295 -22.06 -23.45 0.84
C PHE A 295 -21.23 -22.99 2.04
N MET A 296 -20.29 -22.09 1.82
CA MET A 296 -19.43 -21.52 2.85
C MET A 296 -19.63 -20.01 2.91
N ILE A 297 -19.54 -19.44 4.12
CA ILE A 297 -19.69 -18.01 4.41
C ILE A 297 -18.41 -17.55 5.09
N ASP A 298 -17.73 -16.59 4.48
CA ASP A 298 -16.37 -16.13 4.80
C ASP A 298 -15.34 -17.27 4.82
N VAL A 299 -14.03 -16.97 4.83
CA VAL A 299 -13.01 -18.02 4.70
C VAL A 299 -11.74 -17.84 5.53
N ASP A 300 -11.49 -16.66 6.08
CA ASP A 300 -10.17 -16.35 6.64
C ASP A 300 -10.14 -16.44 8.18
N PHE A 301 -9.13 -17.17 8.68
CA PHE A 301 -8.94 -17.58 10.08
C PHE A 301 -7.65 -18.43 10.22
N TYR A 302 -7.18 -18.68 11.45
CA TYR A 302 -5.94 -19.42 11.68
C TYR A 302 -6.07 -20.92 11.39
N GLY A 303 -5.02 -21.51 10.79
CA GLY A 303 -5.00 -22.92 10.37
C GLY A 303 -5.09 -23.14 8.86
N GLU A 304 -4.59 -22.18 8.07
CA GLU A 304 -4.49 -22.25 6.61
C GLU A 304 -3.86 -23.57 6.10
N ASN A 305 -2.86 -24.10 6.82
CA ASN A 305 -2.14 -25.32 6.48
C ASN A 305 -3.02 -26.58 6.48
N VAL A 306 -4.13 -26.59 7.22
CA VAL A 306 -5.08 -27.72 7.28
C VAL A 306 -6.44 -27.39 6.68
N LEU A 307 -6.65 -26.15 6.20
CA LEU A 307 -7.94 -25.65 5.71
C LEU A 307 -8.54 -26.52 4.60
N ASN A 308 -7.78 -26.76 3.53
CA ASN A 308 -8.26 -27.51 2.37
C ASN A 308 -8.57 -28.97 2.71
N GLU A 309 -7.78 -29.60 3.59
CA GLU A 309 -8.05 -30.96 4.06
C GLU A 309 -9.39 -31.03 4.79
N LYS A 310 -9.63 -30.11 5.73
CA LYS A 310 -10.86 -30.10 6.52
C LYS A 310 -12.09 -29.73 5.68
N ILE A 311 -11.98 -28.77 4.76
CA ILE A 311 -13.06 -28.47 3.80
C ILE A 311 -13.47 -29.74 3.05
N LYS A 312 -12.49 -30.49 2.51
CA LYS A 312 -12.75 -31.76 1.80
C LYS A 312 -13.38 -32.82 2.70
N ALA A 313 -12.92 -32.93 3.95
CA ALA A 313 -13.49 -33.86 4.92
C ALA A 313 -14.96 -33.55 5.25
N VAL A 314 -15.32 -32.26 5.34
CA VAL A 314 -16.69 -31.83 5.66
C VAL A 314 -17.65 -32.00 4.48
N ILE A 315 -17.26 -31.57 3.27
CA ILE A 315 -18.14 -31.68 2.10
C ILE A 315 -18.24 -33.12 1.57
N GLY A 316 -17.19 -33.91 1.80
CA GLY A 316 -17.08 -35.29 1.35
C GLY A 316 -16.94 -35.46 -0.16
N ASP A 317 -16.54 -36.67 -0.56
CA ASP A 317 -16.21 -37.01 -1.97
C ASP A 317 -17.38 -36.93 -2.96
N LYS A 318 -18.62 -36.74 -2.46
CA LYS A 318 -19.83 -36.63 -3.31
C LYS A 318 -20.15 -35.19 -3.70
N CYS A 319 -19.46 -34.20 -3.13
CA CYS A 319 -19.74 -32.81 -3.40
C CYS A 319 -19.35 -32.46 -4.85
N GLU A 320 -20.32 -31.97 -5.61
CA GLU A 320 -20.18 -31.59 -7.03
C GLU A 320 -20.12 -30.06 -7.20
N SER A 321 -20.47 -29.30 -6.15
CA SER A 321 -20.53 -27.85 -6.17
C SER A 321 -20.31 -27.26 -4.78
N LEU A 322 -19.30 -26.41 -4.65
CA LEU A 322 -19.08 -25.55 -3.49
C LEU A 322 -19.39 -24.11 -3.90
N LYS A 323 -20.16 -23.38 -3.10
CA LYS A 323 -20.28 -21.92 -3.23
C LYS A 323 -19.67 -21.25 -2.02
N ILE A 324 -18.94 -20.16 -2.21
CA ILE A 324 -18.37 -19.38 -1.12
C ILE A 324 -18.91 -17.96 -1.24
N PHE A 325 -19.61 -17.49 -0.21
CA PHE A 325 -20.05 -16.11 -0.08
C PHE A 325 -19.13 -15.37 0.87
N LEU A 326 -18.73 -14.16 0.49
CA LEU A 326 -17.89 -13.28 1.31
C LEU A 326 -18.74 -12.07 1.71
N THR A 327 -18.78 -11.76 3.00
CA THR A 327 -19.59 -10.66 3.55
C THR A 327 -19.10 -9.30 3.06
N HIS A 328 -17.78 -9.12 2.97
CA HIS A 328 -17.10 -7.91 2.50
C HIS A 328 -15.64 -8.18 2.15
N ASN A 329 -14.89 -7.15 1.77
CA ASN A 329 -13.55 -7.27 1.19
C ASN A 329 -12.36 -7.17 2.15
N HIS A 330 -12.61 -7.14 3.45
CA HIS A 330 -11.50 -7.04 4.41
C HIS A 330 -10.63 -8.31 4.37
N PRO A 331 -9.30 -8.17 4.57
CA PRO A 331 -8.37 -9.27 4.46
C PRO A 331 -8.76 -10.46 5.35
N ASP A 332 -9.12 -10.20 6.61
CA ASP A 332 -9.48 -11.20 7.63
C ASP A 332 -10.69 -12.06 7.28
N HIS A 333 -11.48 -11.70 6.26
CA HIS A 333 -12.60 -12.48 5.74
C HIS A 333 -12.29 -13.24 4.44
N VAL A 334 -11.25 -12.84 3.69
CA VAL A 334 -11.08 -13.19 2.27
C VAL A 334 -9.73 -13.84 1.94
N ASN A 335 -8.64 -13.60 2.67
CA ASN A 335 -7.30 -13.99 2.19
C ASN A 335 -7.11 -15.49 1.98
N ASN A 336 -7.75 -16.31 2.81
CA ASN A 336 -7.72 -17.77 2.68
C ASN A 336 -8.34 -18.29 1.37
N LEU A 337 -8.98 -17.44 0.56
CA LEU A 337 -9.27 -17.76 -0.84
C LEU A 337 -8.01 -18.10 -1.64
N ASP A 338 -6.85 -17.51 -1.31
CA ASP A 338 -5.59 -17.89 -1.97
C ASP A 338 -5.24 -19.36 -1.69
N ILE A 339 -5.35 -19.77 -0.43
CA ILE A 339 -5.09 -21.15 0.01
C ILE A 339 -6.09 -22.12 -0.61
N ILE A 340 -7.39 -21.81 -0.57
CA ILE A 340 -8.45 -22.62 -1.20
C ILE A 340 -8.21 -22.71 -2.72
N GLY A 341 -7.80 -21.59 -3.32
CA GLY A 341 -7.49 -21.47 -4.74
C GLY A 341 -6.28 -22.28 -5.17
N GLN A 342 -5.40 -22.73 -4.27
CA GLN A 342 -4.26 -23.60 -4.62
C GLN A 342 -4.68 -25.06 -4.83
N ASP A 343 -5.75 -25.55 -4.19
CA ASP A 343 -6.26 -26.92 -4.40
C ASP A 343 -7.11 -27.00 -5.67
N GLU A 344 -6.60 -27.68 -6.69
CA GLU A 344 -7.28 -27.83 -7.98
C GLU A 344 -8.66 -28.49 -7.87
N THR A 345 -8.84 -29.43 -6.94
CA THR A 345 -10.13 -30.14 -6.79
C THR A 345 -11.19 -29.19 -6.24
N LEU A 346 -10.84 -28.42 -5.22
CA LEU A 346 -11.74 -27.41 -4.65
C LEU A 346 -12.02 -26.29 -5.66
N ARG A 347 -10.97 -25.70 -6.25
CA ARG A 347 -11.11 -24.62 -7.24
C ARG A 347 -12.04 -24.98 -8.40
N ASN A 348 -11.97 -26.23 -8.89
CA ASN A 348 -12.80 -26.72 -9.99
C ASN A 348 -14.29 -26.91 -9.64
N ILE A 349 -14.65 -26.99 -8.35
CA ILE A 349 -16.04 -27.10 -7.91
C ILE A 349 -16.59 -25.80 -7.30
N THR A 350 -15.71 -24.83 -7.00
CA THR A 350 -16.02 -23.60 -6.27
C THR A 350 -16.53 -22.46 -7.16
N THR A 351 -17.73 -21.96 -6.86
CA THR A 351 -18.25 -20.68 -7.35
C THR A 351 -18.18 -19.62 -6.24
N ILE A 352 -17.51 -18.50 -6.50
CA ILE A 352 -17.51 -17.35 -5.59
C ILE A 352 -18.82 -16.58 -5.76
N VAL A 353 -19.44 -16.17 -4.66
CA VAL A 353 -20.63 -15.32 -4.60
C VAL A 353 -20.22 -14.01 -3.93
N TRP A 354 -20.21 -12.92 -4.69
CA TRP A 354 -19.63 -11.65 -4.29
C TRP A 354 -20.67 -10.52 -4.26
N PRO A 355 -20.67 -9.61 -3.28
CA PRO A 355 -21.58 -8.46 -3.30
C PRO A 355 -21.32 -7.54 -4.51
N GLU A 356 -22.36 -7.21 -5.28
CA GLU A 356 -22.22 -6.51 -6.58
C GLU A 356 -21.47 -5.17 -6.49
N LYS A 357 -21.60 -4.45 -5.37
CA LYS A 357 -20.99 -3.13 -5.17
C LYS A 357 -19.67 -3.16 -4.40
N GLU A 358 -19.22 -4.33 -3.97
CA GLU A 358 -18.01 -4.45 -3.16
C GLU A 358 -16.77 -4.58 -4.06
N PRO A 359 -15.69 -3.80 -3.82
CA PRO A 359 -14.46 -3.95 -4.58
C PRO A 359 -13.70 -5.20 -4.14
N HIS A 360 -13.09 -5.91 -5.09
CA HIS A 360 -12.33 -7.13 -4.80
C HIS A 360 -11.12 -6.87 -3.89
N THR A 361 -10.76 -7.87 -3.10
CA THR A 361 -9.56 -7.88 -2.26
C THR A 361 -8.32 -8.19 -3.11
N ASN A 362 -7.30 -7.35 -3.01
CA ASN A 362 -5.98 -7.58 -3.59
C ASN A 362 -5.00 -8.05 -2.52
N LEU A 363 -4.42 -9.24 -2.70
CA LEU A 363 -3.40 -9.81 -1.83
C LEU A 363 -2.12 -10.01 -2.63
N ASN A 364 -1.01 -9.37 -2.22
CA ASN A 364 0.28 -9.45 -2.91
C ASN A 364 0.21 -9.12 -4.42
N GLY A 365 -0.60 -8.12 -4.80
CA GLY A 365 -0.80 -7.70 -6.18
C GLY A 365 -1.70 -8.62 -7.02
N LYS A 366 -2.33 -9.61 -6.39
CA LYS A 366 -3.27 -10.56 -7.01
C LYS A 366 -4.68 -10.30 -6.52
N ASP A 367 -5.62 -10.14 -7.45
CA ASP A 367 -7.05 -10.08 -7.16
C ASP A 367 -7.57 -11.49 -6.86
N LEU A 368 -7.98 -11.73 -5.62
CA LEU A 368 -8.39 -13.07 -5.17
C LEU A 368 -9.67 -13.58 -5.85
N ILE A 369 -10.46 -12.69 -6.44
CA ILE A 369 -11.72 -13.01 -7.10
C ILE A 369 -11.49 -13.23 -8.59
N SER A 370 -10.69 -12.39 -9.25
CA SER A 370 -10.54 -12.40 -10.71
C SER A 370 -9.29 -13.13 -11.23
N ASP A 371 -8.18 -13.16 -10.48
CA ASP A 371 -6.93 -13.80 -10.92
C ASP A 371 -6.87 -15.31 -10.60
N ILE A 372 -7.69 -15.79 -9.66
CA ILE A 372 -7.83 -17.23 -9.39
C ILE A 372 -8.84 -17.83 -10.35
N GLN A 373 -8.47 -18.94 -11.00
CA GLN A 373 -9.33 -19.64 -11.96
C GLN A 373 -10.44 -20.47 -11.28
N TRP A 374 -11.39 -19.80 -10.63
CA TRP A 374 -12.59 -20.42 -10.04
C TRP A 374 -13.48 -21.09 -11.09
N LYS A 375 -14.33 -22.05 -10.68
CA LYS A 375 -15.40 -22.59 -11.54
C LYS A 375 -16.32 -21.49 -12.07
N GLY A 376 -16.55 -20.45 -11.27
CA GLY A 376 -17.23 -19.25 -11.69
C GLY A 376 -17.31 -18.21 -10.57
N VAL A 377 -17.68 -16.98 -10.95
CA VAL A 377 -17.97 -15.89 -10.02
C VAL A 377 -19.39 -15.40 -10.30
N GLN A 378 -20.18 -15.21 -9.25
CA GLN A 378 -21.54 -14.70 -9.27
C GLN A 378 -21.61 -13.47 -8.40
N THR A 379 -22.42 -12.49 -8.78
CA THR A 379 -22.70 -11.34 -7.93
C THR A 379 -24.07 -11.46 -7.28
N VAL A 380 -24.23 -10.85 -6.10
CA VAL A 380 -25.50 -10.78 -5.38
C VAL A 380 -25.84 -9.33 -5.04
N LYS A 381 -27.10 -8.95 -5.26
CA LYS A 381 -27.61 -7.59 -5.02
C LYS A 381 -28.24 -7.47 -3.64
N ASP A 382 -28.32 -6.24 -3.13
CA ASP A 382 -29.09 -5.95 -1.91
C ASP A 382 -30.50 -6.55 -1.98
N MET A 383 -30.90 -7.24 -0.91
CA MET A 383 -32.17 -7.93 -0.75
C MET A 383 -32.40 -9.10 -1.72
N GLU A 384 -31.40 -9.53 -2.49
CA GLU A 384 -31.51 -10.69 -3.36
C GLU A 384 -31.58 -11.99 -2.54
N LYS A 385 -32.53 -12.85 -2.91
CA LYS A 385 -32.70 -14.17 -2.33
C LYS A 385 -32.12 -15.24 -3.23
N PHE A 386 -31.48 -16.23 -2.63
CA PHE A 386 -31.01 -17.41 -3.34
C PHE A 386 -31.11 -18.65 -2.46
N THR A 387 -31.12 -19.83 -3.09
CA THR A 387 -31.12 -21.11 -2.40
C THR A 387 -29.86 -21.87 -2.75
N VAL A 388 -29.20 -22.42 -1.72
CA VAL A 388 -28.00 -23.23 -1.86
C VAL A 388 -27.92 -24.21 -0.69
N ALA A 389 -27.45 -25.44 -0.95
CA ALA A 389 -27.33 -26.52 0.03
C ALA A 389 -28.65 -26.82 0.78
N GLY A 390 -29.80 -26.60 0.13
CA GLY A 390 -31.13 -26.82 0.70
C GLY A 390 -31.67 -25.69 1.58
N SER A 391 -30.91 -24.61 1.80
CA SER A 391 -31.28 -23.46 2.64
C SER A 391 -31.55 -22.20 1.80
N GLU A 392 -32.57 -21.41 2.17
CA GLU A 392 -32.84 -20.09 1.60
C GLU A 392 -32.04 -18.99 2.33
N PHE A 393 -31.27 -18.21 1.57
CA PHE A 393 -30.50 -17.08 2.02
C PHE A 393 -30.99 -15.77 1.40
N GLN A 394 -30.72 -14.65 2.07
CA GLN A 394 -30.95 -13.31 1.53
C GLN A 394 -29.79 -12.39 1.90
N PHE A 395 -29.20 -11.73 0.90
CA PHE A 395 -28.16 -10.74 1.13
C PHE A 395 -28.76 -9.40 1.55
N LEU A 396 -28.15 -8.76 2.54
CA LEU A 396 -28.51 -7.46 3.07
C LEU A 396 -27.28 -6.54 2.96
N GLU A 397 -27.23 -5.71 1.94
CA GLU A 397 -26.13 -4.77 1.73
C GLU A 397 -26.15 -3.69 2.80
N ILE A 398 -25.02 -3.39 3.42
CA ILE A 398 -24.86 -2.28 4.36
C ILE A 398 -23.85 -1.29 3.78
N SER A 399 -24.30 -0.47 2.84
CA SER A 399 -23.41 0.35 2.03
C SER A 399 -22.64 1.40 2.85
N ASN A 400 -21.32 1.42 2.70
CA ASN A 400 -20.42 2.42 3.27
C ASN A 400 -20.42 2.49 4.80
N GLU A 401 -20.76 1.42 5.52
CA GLU A 401 -20.49 1.41 6.96
C GLU A 401 -18.99 1.38 7.23
N HIS A 402 -18.28 0.38 6.71
CA HIS A 402 -16.83 0.26 6.74
C HIS A 402 -16.23 -0.22 5.41
N THR A 403 -17.03 -0.83 4.53
CA THR A 403 -16.68 -1.04 3.12
C THR A 403 -17.77 -0.53 2.15
N PRO A 404 -17.47 -0.31 0.85
CA PRO A 404 -18.39 0.35 -0.08
C PRO A 404 -19.72 -0.39 -0.33
N GLY A 405 -19.69 -1.71 -0.38
CA GLY A 405 -20.79 -2.58 -0.79
C GLY A 405 -20.92 -3.90 -0.02
N GLY A 406 -20.17 -4.08 1.07
CA GLY A 406 -20.26 -5.21 1.98
C GLY A 406 -21.61 -5.28 2.71
N GLY A 407 -21.84 -6.37 3.43
CA GLY A 407 -23.07 -6.51 4.19
C GLY A 407 -23.22 -7.83 4.94
N GLN A 408 -24.48 -8.21 5.16
CA GLN A 408 -24.87 -9.33 6.01
C GLN A 408 -25.61 -10.38 5.18
N LEU A 409 -25.52 -11.65 5.59
CA LEU A 409 -26.25 -12.73 4.94
C LEU A 409 -27.24 -13.37 5.91
N ALA A 410 -28.53 -13.31 5.59
CA ALA A 410 -29.57 -13.91 6.41
C ALA A 410 -29.90 -15.33 5.92
N ASP A 411 -29.73 -16.32 6.80
CA ASP A 411 -30.31 -17.65 6.64
C ASP A 411 -31.77 -17.65 7.12
N LEU A 412 -32.69 -17.65 6.16
CA LEU A 412 -34.12 -17.61 6.42
C LEU A 412 -34.69 -18.96 6.85
N THR A 413 -33.94 -20.05 6.65
CA THR A 413 -34.32 -21.42 7.03
C THR A 413 -34.07 -21.64 8.52
N HIS A 414 -32.87 -21.30 8.99
CA HIS A 414 -32.44 -21.51 10.38
C HIS A 414 -32.63 -20.27 11.27
N LYS A 415 -33.10 -19.15 10.70
CA LYS A 415 -33.35 -17.87 11.41
C LYS A 415 -32.09 -17.29 12.03
N VAL A 416 -31.01 -17.28 11.26
CA VAL A 416 -29.71 -16.72 11.66
C VAL A 416 -29.29 -15.63 10.69
N ILE A 417 -28.66 -14.57 11.19
CA ILE A 417 -27.98 -13.58 10.36
C ILE A 417 -26.48 -13.65 10.61
N TYR A 418 -25.72 -13.69 9.53
CA TYR A 418 -24.26 -13.64 9.49
C TYR A 418 -23.85 -12.22 9.18
N SER A 419 -23.24 -11.54 10.15
CA SER A 419 -23.10 -10.08 10.08
C SER A 419 -21.74 -9.58 9.58
N GLY A 420 -20.77 -10.46 9.33
CA GLY A 420 -19.37 -10.04 9.22
C GLY A 420 -18.97 -9.20 10.43
N ASP A 421 -18.23 -8.11 10.18
CA ASP A 421 -17.79 -7.13 11.17
C ASP A 421 -18.92 -6.31 11.81
N THR A 422 -20.09 -6.17 11.14
CA THR A 422 -21.10 -5.19 11.53
C THR A 422 -21.61 -5.39 12.96
N LEU A 423 -21.90 -6.64 13.37
CA LEU A 423 -22.52 -6.97 14.66
C LEU A 423 -21.60 -7.81 15.57
N GLY A 424 -20.28 -7.76 15.36
CA GLY A 424 -19.28 -8.59 16.03
C GLY A 424 -18.61 -8.00 17.29
N ALA A 425 -19.19 -7.00 17.95
CA ALA A 425 -18.46 -6.23 18.96
C ALA A 425 -18.27 -6.94 20.33
N GLN A 426 -17.03 -7.28 20.67
CA GLN A 426 -16.59 -7.75 22.00
C GLN A 426 -16.08 -6.60 22.89
N VAL A 427 -16.45 -6.58 24.17
CA VAL A 427 -16.21 -5.42 25.07
C VAL A 427 -14.77 -5.29 25.53
N HIS A 428 -14.10 -6.42 25.74
CA HIS A 428 -12.83 -6.46 26.45
C HIS A 428 -11.64 -5.98 25.60
N LEU A 429 -11.77 -5.96 24.27
CA LEU A 429 -10.74 -5.49 23.32
C LEU A 429 -11.18 -4.25 22.53
N GLY A 430 -12.22 -3.56 23.00
CA GLY A 430 -12.65 -2.27 22.46
C GLY A 430 -13.77 -2.33 21.43
N GLY A 431 -14.19 -3.53 21.01
CA GLY A 431 -15.28 -3.75 20.05
C GLY A 431 -15.06 -3.06 18.71
N THR A 432 -16.12 -2.99 17.91
CA THR A 432 -16.11 -2.24 16.65
C THR A 432 -15.70 -0.79 16.91
N THR A 433 -14.64 -0.32 16.25
CA THR A 433 -14.16 1.06 16.37
C THR A 433 -14.54 1.88 15.14
N ILE A 434 -15.50 2.79 15.31
CA ILE A 434 -15.95 3.73 14.28
C ILE A 434 -14.98 4.90 14.23
N ARG A 435 -14.19 4.96 13.15
CA ARG A 435 -13.25 6.05 12.83
C ARG A 435 -13.87 7.10 11.90
N SER A 436 -14.75 6.67 11.00
CA SER A 436 -15.46 7.49 10.03
C SER A 436 -16.82 6.84 9.72
N GLY A 437 -17.69 7.53 8.97
CA GLY A 437 -18.95 6.93 8.52
C GLY A 437 -19.99 6.65 9.62
N ALA A 438 -19.91 7.29 10.79
CA ALA A 438 -20.81 7.01 11.92
C ALA A 438 -22.32 7.05 11.57
N GLN A 439 -22.74 7.95 10.68
CA GLN A 439 -24.12 7.97 10.19
C GLN A 439 -24.47 6.72 9.38
N LYS A 440 -23.54 6.21 8.56
CA LYS A 440 -23.73 4.99 7.76
C LYS A 440 -23.80 3.75 8.66
N TRP A 441 -22.94 3.67 9.67
CA TRP A 441 -23.04 2.66 10.73
C TRP A 441 -24.40 2.69 11.44
N TYR A 442 -24.90 3.87 11.79
CA TYR A 442 -26.22 4.01 12.41
C TYR A 442 -27.34 3.55 11.49
N ASP A 443 -27.37 4.03 10.24
CA ASP A 443 -28.38 3.68 9.25
C ASP A 443 -28.36 2.16 8.95
N GLY A 444 -27.16 1.59 8.83
CA GLY A 444 -26.92 0.16 8.64
C GLY A 444 -27.44 -0.69 9.80
N ALA A 445 -27.09 -0.32 11.03
CA ALA A 445 -27.59 -1.00 12.23
C ALA A 445 -29.12 -0.90 12.34
N GLN A 446 -29.73 0.23 11.97
CA GLN A 446 -31.18 0.37 11.91
C GLN A 446 -31.82 -0.52 10.83
N LYS A 447 -31.20 -0.58 9.64
CA LYS A 447 -31.62 -1.46 8.55
C LYS A 447 -31.61 -2.92 9.00
N ALA A 448 -30.51 -3.37 9.60
CA ALA A 448 -30.37 -4.73 10.16
C ALA A 448 -31.40 -5.01 11.26
N ALA A 449 -31.56 -4.13 12.25
CA ALA A 449 -32.52 -4.32 13.33
C ALA A 449 -33.97 -4.43 12.84
N LYS A 450 -34.34 -3.60 11.85
CA LYS A 450 -35.65 -3.68 11.21
C LYS A 450 -35.82 -5.00 10.46
N TYR A 451 -34.83 -5.38 9.65
CA TYR A 451 -34.85 -6.59 8.84
C TYR A 451 -34.97 -7.86 9.70
N ILE A 452 -34.17 -7.96 10.76
CA ILE A 452 -34.18 -9.05 11.74
C ILE A 452 -35.60 -9.25 12.30
N LYS A 453 -36.23 -8.17 12.73
CA LYS A 453 -37.59 -8.20 13.29
C LYS A 453 -38.65 -8.59 12.26
N GLU A 454 -38.57 -8.05 11.05
CA GLU A 454 -39.56 -8.30 9.98
C GLU A 454 -39.50 -9.76 9.47
N ASN A 455 -38.33 -10.38 9.50
CA ASN A 455 -38.12 -11.75 9.00
C ASN A 455 -38.07 -12.82 10.11
N GLY A 456 -38.23 -12.41 11.37
CA GLY A 456 -38.23 -13.30 12.52
C GLY A 456 -36.90 -14.02 12.71
N ILE A 457 -35.78 -13.35 12.42
CA ILE A 457 -34.44 -13.84 12.71
C ILE A 457 -34.27 -13.95 14.22
N GLN A 458 -33.75 -15.09 14.69
CA GLN A 458 -33.65 -15.43 16.10
C GLN A 458 -32.23 -15.25 16.65
N TYR A 459 -31.22 -15.43 15.80
CA TYR A 459 -29.83 -15.44 16.22
C TYR A 459 -28.95 -14.61 15.30
N ASN A 460 -27.88 -14.05 15.86
CA ASN A 460 -26.80 -13.38 15.14
C ASN A 460 -25.49 -14.14 15.35
N ILE A 461 -24.69 -14.28 14.30
CA ILE A 461 -23.29 -14.71 14.36
C ILE A 461 -22.48 -13.64 13.62
N GLY A 462 -21.67 -12.89 14.36
CA GLY A 462 -20.67 -11.99 13.75
C GLY A 462 -19.39 -12.73 13.38
N GLY A 463 -18.57 -12.11 12.52
CA GLY A 463 -17.27 -12.67 12.10
C GLY A 463 -16.43 -13.07 13.32
N HIS A 464 -16.33 -12.15 14.28
CA HIS A 464 -15.52 -12.26 15.50
C HIS A 464 -16.30 -12.75 16.73
N THR A 465 -17.43 -13.47 16.58
CA THR A 465 -18.23 -13.97 17.72
C THR A 465 -18.73 -15.42 17.51
N PRO A 466 -18.34 -16.39 18.36
CA PRO A 466 -18.54 -17.84 18.11
C PRO A 466 -19.81 -18.47 18.68
N TYR A 467 -20.87 -17.71 18.81
CA TYR A 467 -22.06 -18.18 19.49
C TYR A 467 -23.32 -17.61 18.85
N LEU A 468 -24.42 -18.34 18.99
CA LEU A 468 -25.75 -17.88 18.59
C LEU A 468 -26.19 -16.74 19.52
N ASN A 469 -25.82 -15.52 19.13
CA ASN A 469 -26.00 -14.31 19.93
C ASN A 469 -27.43 -13.76 19.81
N ASN A 470 -27.76 -12.81 20.69
CA ASN A 470 -29.05 -12.15 20.73
C ASN A 470 -29.32 -11.33 19.45
N ALA A 471 -30.44 -11.61 18.78
CA ALA A 471 -30.89 -10.86 17.60
C ALA A 471 -31.10 -9.35 17.85
N ASP A 472 -31.28 -8.93 19.11
CA ASP A 472 -31.41 -7.52 19.47
C ASP A 472 -30.10 -6.72 19.31
N PHE A 473 -28.96 -7.37 19.08
CA PHE A 473 -27.64 -6.72 19.02
C PHE A 473 -27.58 -5.58 18.00
N ALA A 474 -28.22 -5.73 16.83
CA ALA A 474 -28.31 -4.66 15.83
C ALA A 474 -29.01 -3.40 16.38
N SER A 475 -30.02 -3.56 17.23
CA SER A 475 -30.69 -2.42 17.89
C SER A 475 -29.81 -1.79 18.96
N TRP A 476 -28.97 -2.58 19.63
CA TRP A 476 -28.02 -2.11 20.63
C TRP A 476 -26.87 -1.35 19.99
N LEU A 477 -26.36 -1.83 18.85
CA LEU A 477 -25.40 -1.11 18.01
C LEU A 477 -25.98 0.23 17.57
N ALA A 478 -27.20 0.25 17.00
CA ALA A 478 -27.84 1.50 16.60
C ALA A 478 -27.98 2.48 17.78
N THR A 479 -28.28 1.98 18.98
CA THR A 479 -28.34 2.78 20.22
C THR A 479 -26.96 3.32 20.61
N ALA A 480 -25.91 2.51 20.50
CA ALA A 480 -24.53 2.91 20.79
C ALA A 480 -24.05 4.00 19.83
N VAL A 481 -24.32 3.85 18.53
CA VAL A 481 -23.92 4.81 17.50
C VAL A 481 -24.70 6.12 17.60
N ASP A 482 -26.02 6.08 17.81
CA ASP A 482 -26.82 7.28 18.07
C ASP A 482 -26.29 8.07 19.27
N TYR A 483 -25.92 7.37 20.35
CA TYR A 483 -25.35 7.99 21.52
C TYR A 483 -23.96 8.57 21.25
N GLY A 484 -23.06 7.80 20.65
CA GLY A 484 -21.70 8.21 20.30
C GLY A 484 -21.67 9.47 19.42
N MET A 485 -22.51 9.52 18.38
CA MET A 485 -22.64 10.71 17.52
C MET A 485 -23.05 11.97 18.30
N LYS A 486 -23.88 11.83 19.35
CA LYS A 486 -24.39 12.95 20.14
C LYS A 486 -23.45 13.42 21.25
N VAL A 487 -22.65 12.51 21.84
CA VAL A 487 -21.93 12.82 23.08
C VAL A 487 -20.42 12.59 23.05
N ALA A 488 -19.87 11.91 22.04
CA ALA A 488 -18.45 11.58 22.01
C ALA A 488 -17.59 12.85 21.84
N PRO A 489 -16.69 13.17 22.79
CA PRO A 489 -15.70 14.24 22.64
C PRO A 489 -14.67 13.92 21.55
N LYS A 490 -13.77 14.88 21.26
CA LYS A 490 -12.58 14.62 20.44
C LYS A 490 -11.73 13.50 21.06
N GLY A 491 -11.14 12.67 20.22
CA GLY A 491 -10.35 11.50 20.65
C GLY A 491 -11.17 10.22 20.76
N TYR A 492 -10.65 9.23 21.49
CA TYR A 492 -11.31 7.93 21.69
C TYR A 492 -12.38 7.99 22.77
N THR A 493 -13.59 7.52 22.45
CA THR A 493 -14.70 7.33 23.39
C THR A 493 -15.28 5.95 23.23
N LEU A 494 -15.27 5.14 24.29
CA LEU A 494 -15.96 3.85 24.32
C LEU A 494 -17.41 4.04 24.78
N VAL A 495 -18.36 3.58 23.99
CA VAL A 495 -19.79 3.50 24.34
C VAL A 495 -20.15 2.04 24.59
N ILE A 496 -20.80 1.76 25.73
CA ILE A 496 -21.26 0.42 26.08
C ILE A 496 -22.78 0.45 26.20
N VAL A 497 -23.45 -0.52 25.58
CA VAL A 497 -24.89 -0.78 25.67
C VAL A 497 -25.11 -2.14 26.29
N GLU A 498 -25.68 -2.19 27.48
CA GLU A 498 -26.00 -3.42 28.20
C GLU A 498 -27.51 -3.63 28.22
N ASN A 499 -27.98 -4.79 27.78
CA ASN A 499 -29.42 -5.11 27.74
C ASN A 499 -30.25 -3.99 27.07
N GLY A 500 -29.73 -3.43 25.97
CA GLY A 500 -30.36 -2.33 25.21
C GLY A 500 -30.32 -0.95 25.87
N LYS A 501 -29.51 -0.74 26.91
CA LYS A 501 -29.36 0.56 27.58
C LYS A 501 -27.91 1.02 27.57
N VAL A 502 -27.69 2.27 27.19
CA VAL A 502 -26.37 2.91 27.31
C VAL A 502 -25.97 2.97 28.79
N VAL A 503 -24.80 2.44 29.09
CA VAL A 503 -24.13 2.56 30.40
C VAL A 503 -22.90 3.46 30.25
N ASN A 504 -22.41 4.03 31.36
CA ASN A 504 -21.22 4.89 31.31
C ASN A 504 -19.99 4.04 30.89
N GLY A 505 -19.57 4.18 29.64
CA GLY A 505 -18.59 3.30 29.00
C GLY A 505 -17.25 3.23 29.72
N THR A 506 -16.64 4.36 30.07
CA THR A 506 -15.32 4.37 30.75
C THR A 506 -15.39 3.70 32.13
N LYS A 507 -16.37 4.06 32.96
CA LYS A 507 -16.49 3.49 34.30
C LYS A 507 -16.83 2.00 34.25
N ARG A 508 -17.69 1.59 33.32
CA ARG A 508 -18.07 0.19 33.17
C ARG A 508 -16.91 -0.65 32.63
N TYR A 509 -16.15 -0.12 31.67
CA TYR A 509 -14.94 -0.76 31.17
C TYR A 509 -13.88 -0.94 32.27
N GLU A 510 -13.63 0.09 33.10
CA GLU A 510 -12.74 -0.03 34.26
C GLU A 510 -13.20 -1.13 35.24
N GLU A 511 -14.51 -1.29 35.43
CA GLU A 511 -15.07 -2.37 36.24
C GLU A 511 -14.84 -3.75 35.61
N ILE A 512 -15.07 -3.87 34.30
CA ILE A 512 -14.82 -5.10 33.52
C ILE A 512 -13.34 -5.46 33.61
N MET A 513 -12.42 -4.53 33.41
CA MET A 513 -10.98 -4.80 33.52
C MET A 513 -10.53 -5.16 34.95
N ALA A 514 -11.24 -4.70 35.98
CA ALA A 514 -10.91 -5.00 37.37
C ALA A 514 -11.47 -6.36 37.85
N ASN A 515 -12.69 -6.70 37.43
CA ASN A 515 -13.40 -7.88 37.92
C ASN A 515 -13.41 -9.04 36.92
N GLY A 516 -13.19 -8.72 35.65
CA GLY A 516 -13.40 -9.57 34.49
C GLY A 516 -14.89 -9.73 34.12
N LEU A 517 -15.15 -10.34 32.96
CA LEU A 517 -16.50 -10.63 32.45
C LEU A 517 -16.63 -12.13 32.15
N SER A 518 -17.75 -12.76 32.49
CA SER A 518 -17.99 -14.14 32.05
C SER A 518 -18.45 -14.18 30.59
N ASP A 519 -18.18 -15.26 29.87
CA ASP A 519 -18.68 -15.46 28.49
C ASP A 519 -20.21 -15.32 28.39
N ARG A 520 -20.91 -15.70 29.46
CA ARG A 520 -22.35 -15.50 29.59
C ARG A 520 -22.74 -14.02 29.63
N ASP A 521 -22.03 -13.22 30.40
CA ASP A 521 -22.34 -11.81 30.57
C ASP A 521 -22.05 -11.02 29.29
N GLU A 522 -21.03 -11.43 28.52
CA GLU A 522 -20.67 -10.83 27.24
C GLU A 522 -21.81 -10.85 26.22
N LEU A 523 -22.65 -11.88 26.21
CA LEU A 523 -23.85 -11.97 25.35
C LEU A 523 -24.85 -10.82 25.56
N ASN A 524 -24.77 -10.11 26.67
CA ASN A 524 -25.70 -9.03 27.03
C ASN A 524 -25.10 -7.63 26.85
N ILE A 525 -23.92 -7.52 26.23
CA ILE A 525 -23.19 -6.26 26.09
C ILE A 525 -22.76 -6.04 24.65
N CYS A 526 -23.05 -4.85 24.14
CA CYS A 526 -22.50 -4.31 22.89
C CYS A 526 -21.57 -3.14 23.24
N SER A 527 -20.40 -3.06 22.61
CA SER A 527 -19.46 -1.96 22.80
C SER A 527 -19.00 -1.37 21.48
N VAL A 528 -18.90 -0.05 21.40
CA VAL A 528 -18.45 0.65 20.20
C VAL A 528 -17.45 1.72 20.58
N GLY A 529 -16.25 1.64 20.01
CA GLY A 529 -15.25 2.69 20.08
C GLY A 529 -15.58 3.80 19.07
N PHE A 530 -15.50 5.06 19.48
CA PHE A 530 -15.58 6.22 18.60
C PHE A 530 -14.23 6.91 18.61
N ILE A 531 -13.55 6.93 17.48
CA ILE A 531 -12.42 7.83 17.27
C ILE A 531 -12.97 9.01 16.49
N LYS A 532 -13.31 10.08 17.22
CA LYS A 532 -13.58 11.34 16.57
C LYS A 532 -12.24 11.96 16.23
N SER A 533 -11.74 11.65 15.02
CA SER A 533 -10.63 12.40 14.43
C SER A 533 -11.05 13.87 14.30
N GLU A 534 -10.09 14.76 14.11
CA GLU A 534 -10.46 16.05 13.55
C GLU A 534 -11.22 15.77 12.24
N ASP A 535 -12.41 16.34 12.09
CA ASP A 535 -13.03 16.45 10.78
C ASP A 535 -12.06 17.36 10.04
N ASN A 536 -11.12 16.79 9.29
CA ASN A 536 -10.00 17.53 8.68
C ASN A 536 -10.49 18.51 7.58
N GLY A 537 -11.75 18.90 7.59
CA GLY A 537 -12.38 19.65 6.54
C GLY A 537 -12.66 18.83 5.29
N SER A 538 -13.46 19.39 4.39
CA SER A 538 -13.60 18.92 3.00
C SER A 538 -12.27 18.97 2.25
N ALA A 539 -11.42 19.96 2.54
CA ALA A 539 -10.15 20.17 1.86
C ALA A 539 -9.18 18.98 2.01
N GLU A 540 -9.05 18.43 3.23
CA GLU A 540 -8.21 17.26 3.46
C GLU A 540 -8.70 16.03 2.71
N ARG A 541 -10.03 15.79 2.73
CA ARG A 541 -10.60 14.63 2.01
C ARG A 541 -10.38 14.77 0.52
N ALA A 542 -10.56 15.98 -0.02
CA ALA A 542 -10.26 16.29 -1.41
C ALA A 542 -8.78 16.03 -1.74
N ALA A 543 -7.84 16.50 -0.92
CA ALA A 543 -6.41 16.25 -1.11
C ALA A 543 -6.08 14.75 -1.13
N ARG A 544 -6.63 13.96 -0.19
CA ARG A 544 -6.42 12.50 -0.13
C ARG A 544 -7.02 11.74 -1.32
N SER A 545 -7.97 12.33 -2.03
CA SER A 545 -8.60 11.71 -3.20
C SER A 545 -7.82 11.91 -4.50
N ILE A 546 -6.83 12.81 -4.51
CA ILE A 546 -5.99 13.04 -5.67
C ILE A 546 -4.93 11.95 -5.76
N ILE A 547 -4.83 11.35 -6.94
CA ILE A 547 -3.79 10.40 -7.31
C ILE A 547 -2.82 11.10 -8.25
N LEU A 548 -1.54 11.09 -7.89
CA LEU A 548 -0.43 11.60 -8.69
C LEU A 548 0.09 10.46 -9.57
N PRO A 549 0.40 10.70 -10.86
CA PRO A 549 0.94 9.66 -11.72
C PRO A 549 2.41 9.39 -11.37
N ARG A 550 2.77 8.14 -11.10
CA ARG A 550 4.16 7.70 -11.01
C ARG A 550 4.44 6.66 -12.09
N TYR A 551 5.43 6.91 -12.95
CA TYR A 551 5.79 6.00 -14.04
C TYR A 551 7.10 5.28 -13.73
N GLU A 552 7.03 3.96 -13.65
CA GLU A 552 8.19 3.09 -13.45
C GLU A 552 8.99 2.92 -14.75
N LYS A 553 10.20 2.36 -14.65
CA LYS A 553 11.15 2.23 -15.80
C LYS A 553 10.61 1.40 -16.97
N ASP A 554 9.61 0.56 -16.72
CA ASP A 554 8.93 -0.22 -17.77
C ASP A 554 7.73 0.52 -18.40
N GLY A 555 7.47 1.76 -17.98
CA GLY A 555 6.35 2.59 -18.42
C GLY A 555 5.06 2.35 -17.62
N THR A 556 5.06 1.46 -16.62
CA THR A 556 3.87 1.19 -15.81
C THR A 556 3.52 2.39 -14.94
N LYS A 557 2.24 2.79 -14.98
CA LYS A 557 1.67 3.81 -14.09
C LYS A 557 1.26 3.18 -12.76
N VAL A 558 1.76 3.74 -11.67
CA VAL A 558 1.40 3.39 -10.29
C VAL A 558 0.75 4.60 -9.62
N ASP A 559 -0.19 4.34 -8.71
CA ASP A 559 -0.88 5.37 -7.95
C ASP A 559 0.02 5.91 -6.82
N GLN A 560 0.33 7.20 -6.87
CA GLN A 560 1.04 7.91 -5.81
C GLN A 560 0.07 8.86 -5.09
N TYR A 561 0.01 8.80 -3.76
CA TYR A 561 -0.82 9.71 -2.97
C TYR A 561 -0.03 10.95 -2.55
N ILE A 562 -0.74 12.05 -2.28
CA ILE A 562 -0.14 13.28 -1.74
C ILE A 562 0.49 12.97 -0.36
N SER A 563 1.80 13.17 -0.23
CA SER A 563 2.55 13.04 1.02
C SER A 563 2.30 14.21 1.97
N ASP A 564 2.56 14.04 3.27
CA ASP A 564 2.44 15.14 4.24
C ASP A 564 3.40 16.31 3.94
N ASP A 565 4.57 16.03 3.38
CA ASP A 565 5.53 17.06 2.97
C ASP A 565 4.99 17.87 1.78
N LEU A 566 4.59 17.21 0.68
CA LEU A 566 3.97 17.89 -0.47
C LEU A 566 2.75 18.70 -0.03
N LYS A 567 1.92 18.09 0.82
CA LYS A 567 0.71 18.70 1.37
C LYS A 567 0.98 19.99 2.13
N SER A 568 2.15 20.15 2.74
CA SER A 568 2.53 21.36 3.49
C SER A 568 2.68 22.60 2.59
N HIS A 569 2.85 22.40 1.28
CA HIS A 569 2.93 23.45 0.27
C HIS A 569 1.57 23.80 -0.37
N LEU A 570 0.51 23.03 -0.06
CA LEU A 570 -0.81 23.21 -0.66
C LEU A 570 -1.72 24.09 0.19
N ALA A 571 -2.59 24.85 -0.48
CA ALA A 571 -3.62 25.62 0.20
C ALA A 571 -4.79 24.72 0.63
N LEU A 572 -4.71 24.17 1.83
CA LEU A 572 -5.73 23.27 2.39
C LEU A 572 -6.72 24.02 3.25
N VAL A 573 -7.64 24.72 2.61
CA VAL A 573 -8.69 25.48 3.28
C VAL A 573 -10.05 25.01 2.79
N ASP A 574 -10.97 24.82 3.73
CA ASP A 574 -12.35 24.50 3.39
C ASP A 574 -13.00 25.64 2.61
N ILE A 575 -13.64 25.31 1.49
CA ILE A 575 -14.35 26.31 0.68
C ILE A 575 -15.48 26.95 1.48
N GLU A 576 -15.57 28.28 1.43
CA GLU A 576 -16.71 29.00 1.98
C GLU A 576 -17.92 28.79 1.07
N LYS A 577 -19.07 28.47 1.67
CA LYS A 577 -20.30 28.20 0.93
C LYS A 577 -21.53 28.81 1.61
N VAL A 578 -22.44 29.32 0.79
CA VAL A 578 -23.75 29.82 1.23
C VAL A 578 -24.84 29.12 0.43
N GLN A 579 -25.76 28.44 1.12
CA GLN A 579 -26.87 27.70 0.53
C GLN A 579 -28.12 28.58 0.39
N ASP A 580 -28.74 28.58 -0.79
CA ASP A 580 -30.06 29.15 -1.04
C ASP A 580 -31.05 28.03 -1.40
N GLU A 581 -31.91 27.70 -0.44
CA GLU A 581 -32.94 26.68 -0.58
C GLU A 581 -34.04 27.02 -1.59
N THR A 582 -34.28 28.32 -1.83
CA THR A 582 -35.35 28.79 -2.71
C THR A 582 -34.92 28.70 -4.17
N GLN A 583 -33.67 29.07 -4.46
CA GLN A 583 -33.09 29.01 -5.80
C GLN A 583 -32.42 27.67 -6.12
N LYS A 584 -32.26 26.79 -5.12
CA LYS A 584 -31.49 25.55 -5.21
C LYS A 584 -30.08 25.81 -5.74
N THR A 585 -29.38 26.72 -5.05
CA THR A 585 -28.01 27.12 -5.39
C THR A 585 -27.10 27.11 -4.18
N PHE A 586 -25.82 26.82 -4.40
CA PHE A 586 -24.74 27.16 -3.47
C PHE A 586 -23.88 28.27 -4.08
N THR A 587 -23.61 29.33 -3.33
CA THR A 587 -22.57 30.31 -3.67
C THR A 587 -21.27 29.93 -3.00
N VAL A 588 -20.18 29.81 -3.75
CA VAL A 588 -18.85 29.42 -3.25
C VAL A 588 -17.81 30.51 -3.48
N ASN A 589 -16.73 30.52 -2.69
CA ASN A 589 -15.61 31.45 -2.84
C ASN A 589 -14.58 31.04 -3.90
N VAL A 590 -14.79 29.92 -4.60
CA VAL A 590 -13.93 29.41 -5.67
C VAL A 590 -14.44 29.89 -7.04
N GLN A 591 -13.54 30.30 -7.94
CA GLN A 591 -13.89 30.60 -9.33
C GLN A 591 -13.89 29.30 -10.14
N LEU A 592 -14.94 29.03 -10.92
CA LEU A 592 -15.07 27.77 -11.68
C LEU A 592 -15.04 27.99 -13.19
N LYS A 593 -15.45 29.18 -13.63
CA LYS A 593 -15.49 29.56 -15.05
C LYS A 593 -14.54 30.71 -15.35
N ASP A 594 -13.98 30.71 -16.56
CA ASP A 594 -13.02 31.71 -17.04
C ASP A 594 -11.81 31.85 -16.10
N VAL A 595 -11.32 30.70 -15.64
CA VAL A 595 -10.28 30.58 -14.63
C VAL A 595 -8.92 30.94 -15.23
N ASN A 596 -8.14 31.72 -14.49
CA ASN A 596 -6.76 32.06 -14.83
C ASN A 596 -5.87 31.82 -13.60
N LEU A 597 -5.13 30.72 -13.60
CA LEU A 597 -4.17 30.37 -12.56
C LEU A 597 -2.81 30.99 -12.92
N THR A 598 -2.57 32.17 -12.37
CA THR A 598 -1.28 32.85 -12.49
C THR A 598 -0.27 32.26 -11.50
N SER A 599 1.03 32.32 -11.82
CA SER A 599 2.09 32.04 -10.85
C SER A 599 2.71 33.36 -10.39
N ASP A 600 2.84 33.54 -9.08
CA ASP A 600 3.67 34.60 -8.49
C ASP A 600 5.11 34.08 -8.30
N TYR A 601 5.52 33.07 -9.08
CA TYR A 601 6.88 32.57 -9.09
C TYR A 601 7.85 33.67 -9.54
N ILE A 602 8.96 33.77 -8.83
CA ILE A 602 10.01 34.76 -9.06
C ILE A 602 11.35 34.03 -8.93
N ASN A 603 12.10 33.98 -10.02
CA ASN A 603 13.43 33.38 -10.11
C ASN A 603 14.36 33.89 -9.02
N GLY A 604 15.08 32.97 -8.38
CA GLY A 604 16.04 33.24 -7.29
C GLY A 604 15.42 33.59 -5.93
N LYS A 605 14.08 33.53 -5.78
CA LYS A 605 13.40 33.90 -4.53
C LYS A 605 12.25 32.98 -4.13
N SER A 606 11.44 32.59 -5.11
CA SER A 606 10.28 31.74 -4.89
C SER A 606 10.69 30.28 -4.76
N GLU A 607 9.90 29.51 -4.02
CA GLU A 607 10.05 28.05 -3.96
C GLU A 607 9.80 27.45 -5.36
N PRO A 608 10.54 26.41 -5.79
CA PRO A 608 10.20 25.67 -7.01
C PRO A 608 8.81 25.04 -6.94
N GLY A 609 8.15 24.88 -8.09
CA GLY A 609 6.87 24.16 -8.20
C GLY A 609 5.61 24.96 -7.85
N ILE A 610 5.68 26.29 -7.68
CA ILE A 610 4.50 27.11 -7.35
C ILE A 610 3.38 26.96 -8.37
N SER A 611 3.69 26.94 -9.67
CA SER A 611 2.69 26.70 -10.72
C SER A 611 1.91 25.39 -10.47
N TYR A 612 2.62 24.32 -10.09
CA TYR A 612 2.02 23.04 -9.76
C TYR A 612 1.20 23.09 -8.46
N TYR A 613 1.74 23.66 -7.39
CA TYR A 613 1.02 23.80 -6.12
C TYR A 613 -0.28 24.57 -6.28
N ASN A 614 -0.27 25.62 -7.11
CA ASN A 614 -1.46 26.40 -7.45
C ASN A 614 -2.51 25.55 -8.20
N MET A 615 -2.08 24.75 -9.19
CA MET A 615 -3.01 23.83 -9.88
C MET A 615 -3.57 22.78 -8.93
N LEU A 616 -2.74 22.16 -8.10
CA LEU A 616 -3.16 21.09 -7.21
C LEU A 616 -4.10 21.61 -6.11
N SER A 617 -3.80 22.79 -5.57
CA SER A 617 -4.69 23.49 -4.63
C SER A 617 -6.03 23.85 -5.27
N TYR A 618 -6.01 24.34 -6.51
CA TYR A 618 -7.25 24.60 -7.26
C TYR A 618 -8.03 23.30 -7.52
N TYR A 619 -7.35 22.21 -7.81
CA TYR A 619 -8.00 20.91 -8.00
C TYR A 619 -8.68 20.42 -6.72
N ILE A 620 -8.04 20.60 -5.57
CA ILE A 620 -8.61 20.33 -4.25
C ILE A 620 -9.89 21.15 -4.04
N ASP A 621 -9.86 22.45 -4.30
CA ASP A 621 -11.04 23.33 -4.20
C ASP A 621 -12.21 22.86 -5.08
N VAL A 622 -11.93 22.47 -6.34
CA VAL A 622 -12.96 21.97 -7.25
C VAL A 622 -13.51 20.62 -6.79
N LEU A 623 -12.69 19.74 -6.20
CA LEU A 623 -13.15 18.48 -5.62
C LEU A 623 -14.06 18.70 -4.40
N GLN A 624 -13.81 19.73 -3.59
CA GLN A 624 -14.74 20.13 -2.53
C GLN A 624 -16.08 20.60 -3.11
N VAL A 625 -16.07 21.38 -4.20
CA VAL A 625 -17.30 21.78 -4.91
C VAL A 625 -18.02 20.55 -5.47
N LYS A 626 -17.28 19.60 -6.05
CA LYS A 626 -17.85 18.32 -6.53
C LYS A 626 -18.55 17.56 -5.40
N GLU A 627 -17.92 17.45 -4.23
CA GLU A 627 -18.53 16.82 -3.06
C GLU A 627 -19.85 17.50 -2.66
N LEU A 628 -19.94 18.83 -2.76
CA LEU A 628 -21.18 19.56 -2.51
C LEU A 628 -22.27 19.23 -3.53
N VAL A 629 -21.93 19.21 -4.81
CA VAL A 629 -22.87 18.92 -5.90
C VAL A 629 -23.38 17.48 -5.80
N ASP A 630 -22.49 16.51 -5.60
CA ASP A 630 -22.83 15.09 -5.51
C ASP A 630 -23.76 14.80 -4.31
N LYS A 631 -23.61 15.54 -3.21
CA LYS A 631 -24.46 15.40 -2.02
C LYS A 631 -25.81 16.11 -2.14
N ASN A 632 -26.00 17.01 -3.12
CA ASN A 632 -27.16 17.89 -3.22
C ASN A 632 -27.72 17.89 -4.64
N GLU A 633 -28.38 16.78 -5.01
CA GLU A 633 -29.00 16.62 -6.32
C GLU A 633 -29.97 17.76 -6.65
N GLY A 634 -29.86 18.30 -7.86
CA GLY A 634 -30.68 19.42 -8.35
C GLY A 634 -30.21 20.81 -7.94
N TYR A 635 -29.10 20.93 -7.20
CA TYR A 635 -28.48 22.22 -6.91
C TYR A 635 -27.53 22.65 -8.04
N SER A 636 -27.38 23.95 -8.20
CA SER A 636 -26.38 24.59 -9.08
C SER A 636 -25.40 25.42 -8.26
N ILE A 637 -24.22 25.68 -8.81
CA ILE A 637 -23.17 26.45 -8.13
C ILE A 637 -23.11 27.86 -8.71
N ILE A 638 -23.02 28.86 -7.84
CA ILE A 638 -22.65 30.23 -8.19
C ILE A 638 -21.20 30.39 -7.72
N ASP A 639 -20.28 30.55 -8.66
CA ASP A 639 -18.86 30.70 -8.37
C ASP A 639 -18.53 32.10 -7.79
N SER A 640 -17.26 32.33 -7.43
CA SER A 640 -16.81 33.59 -6.82
C SER A 640 -16.91 34.83 -7.73
N LYS A 641 -17.14 34.65 -9.03
CA LYS A 641 -17.38 35.72 -10.01
C LYS A 641 -18.87 35.89 -10.33
N GLY A 642 -19.74 35.10 -9.71
CA GLY A 642 -21.18 35.13 -9.93
C GLY A 642 -21.64 34.30 -11.13
N ASN A 643 -20.77 33.47 -11.72
CA ASN A 643 -21.15 32.57 -12.80
C ASN A 643 -21.97 31.41 -12.24
N LYS A 644 -23.11 31.14 -12.86
CA LYS A 644 -23.92 29.98 -12.52
C LYS A 644 -23.52 28.78 -13.37
N VAL A 645 -23.05 27.72 -12.73
CA VAL A 645 -22.66 26.45 -13.36
C VAL A 645 -23.45 25.28 -12.75
N ASP A 646 -23.59 24.20 -13.51
CA ASP A 646 -24.30 23.00 -13.08
C ASP A 646 -23.34 21.85 -12.77
N ALA A 647 -23.90 20.71 -12.34
CA ALA A 647 -23.14 19.52 -12.01
C ALA A 647 -22.34 18.96 -13.20
N ALA A 648 -22.86 19.09 -14.43
CA ALA A 648 -22.18 18.60 -15.62
C ALA A 648 -20.90 19.40 -15.87
N TYR A 649 -20.97 20.73 -15.75
CA TYR A 649 -19.80 21.61 -15.85
C TYR A 649 -18.75 21.29 -14.78
N VAL A 650 -19.15 21.07 -13.52
CA VAL A 650 -18.22 20.72 -12.44
C VAL A 650 -17.54 19.36 -12.70
N ASN A 651 -18.29 18.36 -13.16
CA ASN A 651 -17.72 17.04 -13.50
C ASN A 651 -16.75 17.13 -14.69
N GLU A 652 -17.07 17.93 -15.71
CA GLU A 652 -16.21 18.17 -16.86
C GLU A 652 -14.90 18.89 -16.44
N LEU A 653 -14.99 19.87 -15.53
CA LEU A 653 -13.82 20.57 -14.97
C LEU A 653 -12.93 19.62 -14.14
N VAL A 654 -13.52 18.76 -13.31
CA VAL A 654 -12.77 17.72 -12.58
C VAL A 654 -12.06 16.76 -13.54
N GLY A 655 -12.72 16.40 -14.64
CA GLY A 655 -12.12 15.58 -15.70
C GLY A 655 -10.91 16.24 -16.36
N LEU A 656 -11.02 17.53 -16.71
CA LEU A 656 -9.93 18.29 -17.29
C LEU A 656 -8.74 18.43 -16.33
N LEU A 657 -8.99 18.74 -15.05
CA LEU A 657 -7.93 18.85 -14.04
C LEU A 657 -7.22 17.52 -13.79
N LYS A 658 -7.96 16.41 -13.82
CA LYS A 658 -7.38 15.06 -13.75
C LYS A 658 -6.44 14.80 -14.95
N GLN A 659 -6.87 15.15 -16.17
CA GLN A 659 -6.06 14.98 -17.38
C GLN A 659 -4.77 15.80 -17.33
N ILE A 660 -4.84 17.05 -16.87
CA ILE A 660 -3.66 17.91 -16.65
C ILE A 660 -2.73 17.28 -15.62
N ASN A 661 -3.25 16.84 -14.47
CA ASN A 661 -2.47 16.18 -13.42
C ASN A 661 -1.83 14.86 -13.90
N ASP A 662 -2.51 14.12 -14.78
CA ASP A 662 -2.02 12.87 -15.37
C ASP A 662 -0.99 13.08 -16.49
N PHE A 663 -0.76 14.32 -16.92
CA PHE A 663 0.01 14.67 -18.12
C PHE A 663 -0.47 13.93 -19.37
N ASP A 664 -1.78 13.76 -19.49
CA ASP A 664 -2.39 13.03 -20.60
C ASP A 664 -2.06 13.76 -21.92
N PRO A 665 -1.32 13.14 -22.85
CA PRO A 665 -0.88 13.76 -24.10
C PRO A 665 -2.05 14.08 -25.06
N THR A 666 -3.25 13.56 -24.78
CA THR A 666 -4.46 13.84 -25.55
C THR A 666 -5.26 15.03 -25.04
N THR A 667 -4.83 15.63 -23.92
CA THR A 667 -5.42 16.87 -23.39
C THR A 667 -5.24 18.01 -24.40
N ASP A 668 -6.30 18.79 -24.67
CA ASP A 668 -6.20 19.96 -25.55
C ASP A 668 -5.55 21.14 -24.80
N LEU A 669 -4.23 21.06 -24.68
CA LEU A 669 -3.37 22.12 -24.16
C LEU A 669 -2.87 22.98 -25.30
N GLN A 670 -3.19 24.27 -25.28
CA GLN A 670 -2.78 25.22 -26.32
C GLN A 670 -1.91 26.31 -25.73
N TYR A 671 -0.79 26.62 -26.38
CA TYR A 671 0.02 27.78 -26.01
C TYR A 671 -0.78 29.07 -26.21
N ASP A 672 -0.85 29.91 -25.18
CA ASP A 672 -1.49 31.21 -25.28
C ASP A 672 -0.58 32.18 -26.01
N TRP A 673 -0.84 32.41 -27.30
CA TRP A 673 -0.07 33.35 -28.12
C TRP A 673 -0.11 34.78 -27.60
N ASP A 674 -1.11 35.17 -26.81
CA ASP A 674 -1.12 36.46 -26.12
C ASP A 674 0.00 36.59 -25.07
N SER A 675 0.69 35.50 -24.76
CA SER A 675 1.85 35.45 -23.87
C SER A 675 3.18 35.47 -24.62
N ALA A 676 3.18 35.49 -25.96
CA ALA A 676 4.41 35.73 -26.73
C ALA A 676 4.92 37.17 -26.54
N TYR A 677 6.25 37.33 -26.49
CA TYR A 677 6.92 38.55 -26.01
C TYR A 677 6.52 39.86 -26.72
N ASP A 678 6.15 39.79 -28.00
CA ASP A 678 5.90 40.95 -28.86
C ASP A 678 4.42 41.35 -28.96
N THR A 679 3.52 40.63 -28.30
CA THR A 679 2.07 40.89 -28.39
C THR A 679 1.59 42.06 -27.54
N ASP A 680 0.46 42.65 -27.92
CA ASP A 680 -0.15 43.74 -27.15
C ASP A 680 -0.67 43.27 -25.79
N ALA A 681 -1.20 42.05 -25.71
CA ALA A 681 -1.65 41.45 -24.46
C ALA A 681 -0.46 41.26 -23.51
N PHE A 682 0.62 40.61 -23.96
CA PHE A 682 1.83 40.48 -23.18
C PHE A 682 2.32 41.86 -22.71
N LYS A 683 2.45 42.86 -23.59
CA LYS A 683 2.94 44.20 -23.20
C LYS A 683 2.10 44.89 -22.11
N ASN A 684 0.80 44.67 -22.05
CA ASN A 684 -0.11 45.41 -21.17
C ASN A 684 -0.61 44.62 -19.95
N GLU A 685 -0.59 43.29 -19.98
CA GLU A 685 -1.03 42.42 -18.89
C GLU A 685 0.18 41.93 -18.09
N THR A 686 0.40 42.52 -16.91
CA THR A 686 1.60 42.25 -16.08
C THR A 686 1.62 40.87 -15.43
N THR A 687 0.54 40.10 -15.52
CA THR A 687 0.38 38.78 -14.89
C THR A 687 0.66 37.60 -15.84
N ARG A 688 1.12 37.87 -17.07
CA ARG A 688 1.45 36.83 -18.06
C ARG A 688 2.91 36.40 -17.92
N GLY A 689 3.15 35.09 -17.81
CA GLY A 689 4.47 34.54 -17.51
C GLY A 689 5.23 33.99 -18.72
N ALA A 690 4.91 34.44 -19.94
CA ALA A 690 5.55 34.04 -21.19
C ALA A 690 5.31 32.59 -21.67
N THR A 691 4.96 31.67 -20.77
CA THR A 691 4.47 30.31 -21.09
C THR A 691 3.14 30.08 -20.40
N ASP A 692 2.09 30.74 -20.89
CA ASP A 692 0.73 30.47 -20.45
C ASP A 692 0.08 29.45 -21.38
N VAL A 693 -0.71 28.54 -20.80
CA VAL A 693 -1.40 27.46 -21.49
C VAL A 693 -2.89 27.58 -21.27
N ILE A 694 -3.65 27.37 -22.34
CA ILE A 694 -5.11 27.25 -22.33
C ILE A 694 -5.44 25.77 -22.44
N ALA A 695 -6.02 25.21 -21.39
CA ALA A 695 -6.55 23.86 -21.40
C ALA A 695 -8.04 23.87 -21.71
N THR A 696 -8.46 23.02 -22.65
CA THR A 696 -9.85 22.83 -23.01
C THR A 696 -10.27 21.38 -22.79
N SER A 697 -11.43 21.17 -22.21
CA SER A 697 -12.01 19.84 -22.04
C SER A 697 -12.34 19.20 -23.39
N LYS A 698 -12.43 17.87 -23.40
CA LYS A 698 -12.78 17.10 -24.60
C LYS A 698 -14.15 17.46 -25.17
N GLU A 699 -15.10 17.78 -24.31
CA GLU A 699 -16.45 18.22 -24.68
C GLU A 699 -16.48 19.70 -25.12
N GLY A 700 -15.44 20.47 -24.81
CA GLY A 700 -15.25 21.86 -25.23
C GLY A 700 -16.05 22.90 -24.46
N ASN A 701 -16.70 22.54 -23.34
CA ASN A 701 -17.49 23.48 -22.54
C ASN A 701 -16.68 24.13 -21.42
N VAL A 702 -15.60 23.49 -20.98
CA VAL A 702 -14.72 23.96 -19.92
C VAL A 702 -13.38 24.37 -20.51
N THR A 703 -12.95 25.57 -20.13
CA THR A 703 -11.63 26.11 -20.48
C THR A 703 -11.04 26.76 -19.23
N LEU A 704 -9.74 26.53 -19.00
CA LEU A 704 -8.98 27.21 -17.97
C LEU A 704 -7.60 27.61 -18.52
N ARG A 705 -7.10 28.75 -18.07
CA ARG A 705 -5.74 29.21 -18.35
C ARG A 705 -4.87 28.96 -17.12
N PHE A 706 -3.64 28.52 -17.34
CA PHE A 706 -2.64 28.41 -16.29
C PHE A 706 -1.24 28.74 -16.83
N HIS A 707 -0.36 29.19 -15.94
CA HIS A 707 1.02 29.49 -16.29
C HIS A 707 1.95 28.33 -15.88
N ILE A 708 2.91 27.99 -16.74
CA ILE A 708 4.04 27.08 -16.44
C ILE A 708 5.27 27.95 -16.25
N ASP A 709 5.82 27.99 -15.03
CA ASP A 709 6.98 28.81 -14.68
C ASP A 709 8.30 28.25 -15.25
N SER A 710 9.33 29.10 -15.33
CA SER A 710 10.70 28.80 -15.79
C SER A 710 11.30 27.55 -15.17
N HIS A 711 11.01 27.28 -13.90
CA HIS A 711 11.56 26.16 -13.13
C HIS A 711 10.60 24.97 -13.06
N GLY A 712 9.51 25.05 -13.80
CA GLY A 712 8.77 23.90 -14.19
C GLY A 712 7.74 23.37 -13.22
N TRP A 713 6.93 22.50 -13.80
CA TRP A 713 5.87 21.80 -13.10
C TRP A 713 6.39 20.61 -12.30
N TRP A 714 7.41 19.91 -12.81
CA TRP A 714 8.11 18.80 -12.12
C TRP A 714 9.54 19.18 -11.71
N GLY A 715 9.90 20.46 -11.87
CA GLY A 715 11.14 21.03 -11.39
C GLY A 715 12.24 21.20 -12.43
N TYR A 716 13.30 21.90 -12.00
CA TYR A 716 14.55 22.15 -12.73
C TYR A 716 15.74 21.54 -11.96
N ASP A 717 16.69 20.90 -12.63
CA ASP A 717 17.84 20.20 -12.06
C ASP A 717 19.09 20.28 -12.96
N LEU A 718 19.77 21.43 -12.83
CA LEU A 718 21.20 21.57 -13.14
C LEU A 718 22.06 21.56 -11.86
N GLY A 719 21.66 20.78 -10.83
CA GLY A 719 22.37 20.72 -9.55
C GLY A 719 22.12 21.92 -8.64
N ALA A 720 21.02 22.66 -8.85
CA ALA A 720 20.62 23.83 -8.06
C ALA A 720 19.63 23.51 -6.91
N HIS A 721 19.25 22.25 -6.74
CA HIS A 721 18.23 21.83 -5.77
C HIS A 721 16.83 22.47 -5.98
N ASP A 722 16.43 22.67 -7.26
CA ASP A 722 15.19 23.36 -7.66
C ASP A 722 14.08 22.47 -8.28
N SER A 723 13.98 21.19 -7.88
CA SER A 723 12.97 20.26 -8.37
C SER A 723 12.12 19.67 -7.26
N ILE A 724 10.82 19.61 -7.54
CA ILE A 724 9.82 19.08 -6.63
C ILE A 724 9.56 17.58 -6.85
N THR A 725 10.17 16.94 -7.87
CA THR A 725 9.83 15.56 -8.25
C THR A 725 9.91 14.60 -7.05
N GLY A 726 10.93 14.74 -6.20
CA GLY A 726 11.04 13.93 -4.98
C GLY A 726 9.86 14.13 -4.01
N LEU A 727 9.44 15.37 -3.77
CA LEU A 727 8.27 15.68 -2.94
C LEU A 727 6.98 15.11 -3.54
N VAL A 728 6.80 15.24 -4.87
CA VAL A 728 5.66 14.68 -5.60
C VAL A 728 5.61 13.15 -5.50
N MET A 729 6.78 12.50 -5.53
CA MET A 729 6.91 11.05 -5.38
C MET A 729 6.87 10.56 -3.92
N GLY A 730 6.64 11.46 -2.97
CA GLY A 730 6.41 11.14 -1.56
C GLY A 730 7.66 10.90 -0.72
N TYR A 731 8.82 11.33 -1.21
CA TYR A 731 10.04 11.39 -0.40
C TYR A 731 9.96 12.57 0.57
N ASP A 732 10.59 12.43 1.74
CA ASP A 732 10.69 13.54 2.68
C ASP A 732 11.56 14.67 2.10
N ALA A 733 11.43 15.87 2.67
CA ALA A 733 12.07 17.07 2.11
C ALA A 733 13.60 16.96 2.03
N ASP A 734 14.25 16.30 3.00
CA ASP A 734 15.71 16.16 3.01
C ASP A 734 16.15 15.16 1.94
N GLU A 735 15.47 14.02 1.82
CA GLU A 735 15.78 13.01 0.80
C GLU A 735 15.47 13.52 -0.62
N ALA A 736 14.35 14.22 -0.80
CA ALA A 736 13.97 14.84 -2.06
C ALA A 736 15.05 15.85 -2.51
N TYR A 737 15.56 16.66 -1.58
CA TYR A 737 16.63 17.63 -1.81
C TYR A 737 17.97 16.96 -2.15
N ASP A 738 18.36 15.93 -1.41
CA ASP A 738 19.66 15.25 -1.56
C ASP A 738 19.74 14.38 -2.84
N LYS A 739 18.62 13.79 -3.26
CA LYS A 739 18.55 12.84 -4.39
C LYS A 739 17.86 13.41 -5.61
N GLN A 740 17.58 14.70 -5.63
CA GLN A 740 16.76 15.37 -6.62
C GLN A 740 17.06 14.93 -8.05
N HIS A 741 18.33 14.97 -8.47
CA HIS A 741 18.74 14.56 -9.82
C HIS A 741 18.31 13.14 -10.21
N ASN A 742 18.60 12.19 -9.34
CA ASN A 742 18.26 10.80 -9.60
C ASN A 742 16.73 10.62 -9.63
N LEU A 743 16.01 11.32 -8.76
CA LEU A 743 14.55 11.25 -8.69
C LEU A 743 13.89 11.89 -9.92
N THR A 744 14.40 13.02 -10.42
CA THR A 744 13.91 13.66 -11.65
C THR A 744 14.22 12.79 -12.88
N MET A 745 15.41 12.18 -12.95
CA MET A 745 15.72 11.19 -13.98
C MET A 745 14.78 9.98 -13.97
N ASP A 746 14.52 9.42 -12.79
CA ASP A 746 13.74 8.20 -12.65
C ASP A 746 12.24 8.44 -12.84
N TYR A 747 11.71 9.61 -12.43
CA TYR A 747 10.27 9.84 -12.35
C TYR A 747 9.75 11.02 -13.16
N GLY A 748 10.61 11.88 -13.72
CA GLY A 748 10.23 13.12 -14.42
C GLY A 748 9.10 12.96 -15.45
N ASN A 749 8.40 14.06 -15.72
CA ASN A 749 7.27 14.07 -16.66
C ASN A 749 7.13 15.44 -17.35
N PHE A 750 6.34 15.49 -18.42
CA PHE A 750 6.30 16.66 -19.31
C PHE A 750 4.95 16.84 -20.02
N PHE A 751 4.64 18.08 -20.37
CA PHE A 751 3.43 18.41 -21.15
C PHE A 751 3.65 18.30 -22.64
N VAL A 752 2.59 17.94 -23.35
CA VAL A 752 2.46 18.12 -24.80
C VAL A 752 1.60 19.36 -25.03
N ILE A 753 2.20 20.44 -25.52
CA ILE A 753 1.51 21.72 -25.72
C ILE A 753 1.36 21.98 -27.21
N LYS A 754 0.12 22.07 -27.69
CA LYS A 754 -0.17 22.51 -29.06
C LYS A 754 0.17 23.98 -29.20
N MET A 755 1.20 24.26 -29.96
CA MET A 755 1.66 25.63 -30.13
C MET A 755 0.79 26.34 -31.19
N LYS A 756 0.46 25.72 -32.32
CA LYS A 756 -0.28 26.33 -33.46
C LYS A 756 -0.69 25.27 -34.48
N GLU A 757 -1.81 25.49 -35.14
CA GLU A 757 -2.24 24.70 -36.30
C GLU A 757 -2.42 25.63 -37.51
N ASP A 758 -1.89 25.21 -38.66
CA ASP A 758 -1.96 25.97 -39.90
C ASP A 758 -2.33 25.07 -41.11
N LYS A 759 -2.07 25.55 -42.33
CA LYS A 759 -2.37 24.81 -43.56
C LYS A 759 -1.43 23.63 -43.81
N ASN A 760 -0.25 23.64 -43.21
CA ASN A 760 0.79 22.62 -43.38
C ASN A 760 0.65 21.52 -42.34
N GLY A 761 0.21 21.85 -41.12
CA GLY A 761 0.06 20.88 -40.05
C GLY A 761 -0.15 21.51 -38.68
N THR A 762 0.20 20.76 -37.64
CA THR A 762 0.20 21.20 -36.24
C THR A 762 1.60 21.08 -35.68
N TRP A 763 2.08 22.10 -34.96
CA TRP A 763 3.33 22.02 -34.21
C TRP A 763 3.06 21.96 -32.69
N TYR A 764 3.88 21.19 -31.99
CA TYR A 764 3.78 20.89 -30.57
C TYR A 764 5.12 21.17 -29.90
N MET A 765 5.06 21.63 -28.66
CA MET A 765 6.19 21.73 -27.75
C MET A 765 6.06 20.62 -26.71
N LEU A 766 7.13 19.86 -26.51
CA LEU A 766 7.28 18.98 -25.36
C LEU A 766 7.97 19.78 -24.27
N ASN A 767 7.28 20.00 -23.14
CA ASN A 767 7.71 20.94 -22.12
C ASN A 767 7.87 20.20 -20.78
N ASP A 768 9.12 19.91 -20.42
CA ASP A 768 9.54 19.37 -19.12
C ASP A 768 10.20 20.43 -18.24
N THR A 769 10.45 21.61 -18.82
CA THR A 769 11.00 22.84 -18.22
C THR A 769 12.43 22.77 -17.67
N ASP A 770 13.10 21.63 -17.76
CA ASP A 770 14.39 21.43 -17.12
C ASP A 770 15.54 21.34 -18.14
N LEU A 771 15.36 20.53 -19.19
CA LEU A 771 16.51 20.17 -20.02
C LEU A 771 16.38 20.46 -21.49
N GLN A 772 15.18 20.54 -22.05
CA GLN A 772 14.97 21.13 -23.36
C GLN A 772 13.50 21.25 -23.69
N ASN A 773 13.16 22.05 -24.71
CA ASN A 773 11.79 22.07 -25.23
C ASN A 773 11.75 21.47 -26.65
N PRO A 774 11.83 20.14 -26.80
CA PRO A 774 11.71 19.51 -28.10
C PRO A 774 10.44 19.91 -28.83
N MET A 775 10.55 20.01 -30.14
CA MET A 775 9.44 20.43 -30.98
C MET A 775 9.04 19.31 -31.91
N ILE A 776 7.74 19.07 -32.06
CA ILE A 776 7.20 18.10 -33.01
C ILE A 776 6.24 18.79 -33.97
N TYR A 777 6.46 18.62 -35.26
CA TYR A 777 5.56 19.04 -36.32
C TYR A 777 4.88 17.82 -36.91
N VAL A 778 3.55 17.84 -36.98
CA VAL A 778 2.75 16.78 -37.61
C VAL A 778 2.05 17.39 -38.81
N SER A 779 2.33 16.84 -40.00
CA SER A 779 1.72 17.26 -41.26
C SER A 779 0.19 17.20 -41.24
N LYS A 780 -0.47 17.99 -42.09
CA LYS A 780 -1.94 18.13 -42.09
C LYS A 780 -2.69 16.83 -42.35
N ASP A 781 -2.11 15.91 -43.12
CA ASP A 781 -2.68 14.58 -43.37
C ASP A 781 -2.27 13.53 -42.31
N GLY A 782 -1.36 13.89 -41.41
CA GLY A 782 -0.83 13.04 -40.34
C GLY A 782 0.17 12.00 -40.80
N LYS A 783 0.66 12.04 -42.05
CA LYS A 783 1.54 11.00 -42.61
C LYS A 783 3.02 11.23 -42.32
N GLU A 784 3.43 12.48 -42.15
CA GLU A 784 4.79 12.87 -41.81
C GLU A 784 4.84 13.63 -40.49
N ALA A 785 5.87 13.34 -39.69
CA ALA A 785 6.24 14.09 -38.51
C ALA A 785 7.72 14.51 -38.55
N PHE A 786 8.04 15.65 -37.94
CA PHE A 786 9.40 16.16 -37.80
C PHE A 786 9.65 16.63 -36.37
N MET A 787 10.67 16.07 -35.71
CA MET A 787 11.06 16.38 -34.34
C MET A 787 12.41 17.08 -34.32
N ILE A 788 12.58 18.04 -33.40
CA ILE A 788 13.82 18.80 -33.19
C ILE A 788 14.26 18.57 -31.76
N ASP A 789 15.48 18.04 -31.60
CA ASP A 789 16.07 17.54 -30.35
C ASP A 789 15.19 16.50 -29.64
N VAL A 790 15.75 15.76 -28.68
CA VAL A 790 15.00 14.65 -28.05
C VAL A 790 15.25 14.44 -26.57
N ASP A 791 16.27 15.07 -25.98
CA ASP A 791 16.68 14.74 -24.62
C ASP A 791 16.17 15.74 -23.59
N PHE A 792 15.53 15.19 -22.56
CA PHE A 792 14.77 15.88 -21.53
C PHE A 792 14.24 14.84 -20.52
N TYR A 793 13.78 15.26 -19.33
CA TYR A 793 13.31 14.35 -18.30
C TYR A 793 11.94 13.72 -18.65
N GLY A 794 11.72 12.48 -18.20
CA GLY A 794 10.52 11.70 -18.54
C GLY A 794 10.71 10.65 -19.64
N ALA A 795 11.91 10.09 -19.75
CA ALA A 795 12.25 8.98 -20.64
C ALA A 795 11.24 7.81 -20.57
N ASN A 796 10.71 7.48 -19.38
CA ASN A 796 9.78 6.36 -19.18
C ASN A 796 8.45 6.52 -19.94
N VAL A 797 8.03 7.75 -20.26
CA VAL A 797 6.77 8.05 -20.97
C VAL A 797 7.00 8.63 -22.39
N LEU A 798 8.25 8.81 -22.78
CA LEU A 798 8.63 9.49 -24.04
C LEU A 798 7.99 8.87 -25.28
N ASN A 799 8.20 7.57 -25.49
CA ASN A 799 7.75 6.89 -26.70
C ASN A 799 6.21 6.83 -26.80
N GLU A 800 5.52 6.68 -25.67
CA GLU A 800 4.06 6.70 -25.61
C GLU A 800 3.51 8.06 -26.03
N LYS A 801 4.08 9.14 -25.50
CA LYS A 801 3.67 10.52 -25.83
C LYS A 801 4.01 10.90 -27.26
N ILE A 802 5.17 10.51 -27.78
CA ILE A 802 5.51 10.71 -29.21
C ILE A 802 4.45 10.04 -30.09
N LYS A 803 4.10 8.78 -29.80
CA LYS A 803 3.07 8.04 -30.55
C LYS A 803 1.70 8.70 -30.47
N ALA A 804 1.30 9.17 -29.28
CA ALA A 804 0.05 9.90 -29.11
C ALA A 804 -0.01 11.19 -29.96
N VAL A 805 1.11 11.91 -30.07
CA VAL A 805 1.21 13.16 -30.85
C VAL A 805 1.20 12.91 -32.36
N ILE A 806 2.05 11.99 -32.86
CA ILE A 806 2.16 11.75 -34.30
C ILE A 806 0.97 10.95 -34.85
N GLY A 807 0.34 10.13 -33.99
CA GLY A 807 -0.83 9.31 -34.27
C GLY A 807 -0.55 8.14 -35.23
N ASP A 808 -1.49 7.18 -35.25
CA ASP A 808 -1.38 5.91 -35.99
C ASP A 808 -1.24 6.04 -37.52
N LYS A 809 -1.43 7.25 -38.07
CA LYS A 809 -1.30 7.52 -39.51
C LYS A 809 0.11 7.90 -39.92
N CYS A 810 1.01 8.14 -38.97
CA CYS A 810 2.37 8.57 -39.26
C CYS A 810 3.15 7.45 -39.95
N GLU A 811 3.59 7.70 -41.18
CA GLU A 811 4.37 6.76 -42.00
C GLU A 811 5.87 7.11 -41.98
N SER A 812 6.22 8.31 -41.52
CA SER A 812 7.59 8.82 -41.48
C SER A 812 7.79 9.84 -40.37
N LEU A 813 8.69 9.53 -39.44
CA LEU A 813 9.23 10.48 -38.46
C LEU A 813 10.64 10.88 -38.88
N LYS A 814 10.92 12.18 -38.91
CA LYS A 814 12.28 12.71 -39.08
C LYS A 814 12.70 13.38 -37.78
N ILE A 815 13.91 13.12 -37.29
CA ILE A 815 14.43 13.76 -36.07
C ILE A 815 15.71 14.50 -36.42
N PHE A 816 15.74 15.81 -36.18
CA PHE A 816 16.92 16.66 -36.34
C PHE A 816 17.49 17.01 -34.97
N LEU A 817 18.81 16.89 -34.83
CA LEU A 817 19.53 17.13 -33.58
C LEU A 817 20.41 18.35 -33.83
N THR A 818 20.28 19.39 -33.01
CA THR A 818 21.00 20.66 -33.21
C THR A 818 22.52 20.48 -33.09
N HIS A 819 22.96 19.62 -32.15
CA HIS A 819 24.36 19.28 -31.94
C HIS A 819 24.56 18.04 -31.05
N ASN A 820 25.80 17.54 -30.95
CA ASN A 820 26.24 16.41 -30.14
C ASN A 820 26.58 16.84 -28.71
N HIS A 821 25.54 17.10 -27.93
CA HIS A 821 25.64 17.28 -26.50
C HIS A 821 24.56 16.41 -25.82
N GLY A 822 24.89 15.85 -24.65
CA GLY A 822 24.10 14.77 -24.06
C GLY A 822 22.63 15.12 -23.92
N ASP A 823 22.37 16.28 -23.31
CA ASP A 823 21.07 16.90 -23.09
C ASP A 823 20.26 17.24 -24.36
N HIS A 824 20.82 17.07 -25.57
CA HIS A 824 20.07 17.15 -26.84
C HIS A 824 19.71 15.78 -27.44
N VAL A 825 20.50 14.74 -27.13
CA VAL A 825 20.61 13.55 -27.97
C VAL A 825 20.36 12.22 -27.24
N ASN A 826 20.53 12.14 -25.91
CA ASN A 826 20.62 10.84 -25.22
C ASN A 826 19.34 10.01 -25.31
N ASN A 827 18.16 10.63 -25.26
CA ASN A 827 16.87 9.97 -25.44
C ASN A 827 16.67 9.31 -26.82
N LEU A 828 17.56 9.50 -27.80
CA LEU A 828 17.63 8.63 -28.97
C LEU A 828 17.82 7.15 -28.57
N ALA A 829 18.48 6.88 -27.44
CA ALA A 829 18.62 5.55 -26.88
C ALA A 829 17.26 4.92 -26.54
N VAL A 830 16.32 5.73 -26.02
CA VAL A 830 14.96 5.33 -25.65
C VAL A 830 14.09 5.14 -26.89
N ILE A 831 14.10 6.11 -27.80
CA ILE A 831 13.35 6.05 -29.07
C ILE A 831 13.80 4.85 -29.90
N GLY A 832 15.10 4.56 -29.93
CA GLY A 832 15.67 3.43 -30.67
C GLY A 832 15.28 2.05 -30.13
N GLN A 833 14.82 1.93 -28.88
CA GLN A 833 14.32 0.66 -28.36
C GLN A 833 12.90 0.32 -28.84
N ASP A 834 12.14 1.31 -29.30
CA ASP A 834 10.78 1.09 -29.78
C ASP A 834 10.80 0.75 -31.28
N ASP A 835 10.51 -0.50 -31.61
CA ASP A 835 10.53 -0.99 -32.99
C ASP A 835 9.59 -0.20 -33.91
N GLU A 836 8.44 0.25 -33.42
CA GLU A 836 7.46 0.98 -34.23
C GLU A 836 8.00 2.36 -34.62
N LEU A 837 8.54 3.11 -33.65
CA LEU A 837 9.17 4.40 -33.88
C LEU A 837 10.46 4.25 -34.69
N ARG A 838 11.37 3.36 -34.29
CA ARG A 838 12.67 3.16 -34.95
C ARG A 838 12.52 2.87 -36.44
N ASN A 839 11.55 2.02 -36.81
CA ASN A 839 11.35 1.60 -38.20
C ASN A 839 10.79 2.71 -39.12
N ILE A 840 10.18 3.76 -38.56
CA ILE A 840 9.71 4.92 -39.34
C ILE A 840 10.64 6.13 -39.25
N THR A 841 11.64 6.07 -38.36
CA THR A 841 12.49 7.21 -37.99
C THR A 841 13.71 7.38 -38.88
N THR A 842 13.84 8.56 -39.49
CA THR A 842 15.05 9.02 -40.17
C THR A 842 15.75 10.07 -39.33
N ILE A 843 17.01 9.84 -38.99
CA ILE A 843 17.84 10.84 -38.31
C ILE A 843 18.38 11.82 -39.34
N VAL A 844 18.26 13.11 -39.07
CA VAL A 844 18.86 14.20 -39.85
C VAL A 844 19.98 14.81 -39.00
N TRP A 845 21.22 14.58 -39.42
CA TRP A 845 22.42 14.89 -38.63
C TRP A 845 23.27 15.97 -39.32
N PRO A 846 23.84 16.96 -38.60
CA PRO A 846 24.76 17.91 -39.21
C PRO A 846 26.02 17.23 -39.79
N GLU A 847 26.41 17.54 -41.03
CA GLU A 847 27.48 16.81 -41.75
C GLU A 847 28.84 16.84 -41.02
N ASN A 848 29.14 17.95 -40.34
CA ASN A 848 30.43 18.15 -39.68
C ASN A 848 30.41 17.78 -38.19
N GLU A 849 29.27 17.31 -37.67
CA GLU A 849 29.12 17.03 -36.24
C GLU A 849 29.52 15.58 -35.93
N PRO A 850 30.40 15.34 -34.93
CA PRO A 850 30.73 13.99 -34.51
C PRO A 850 29.52 13.31 -33.89
N HIS A 851 29.37 11.99 -34.04
CA HIS A 851 28.27 11.24 -33.40
C HIS A 851 28.43 11.16 -31.87
N THR A 852 27.30 11.00 -31.18
CA THR A 852 27.26 10.79 -29.74
C THR A 852 27.45 9.33 -29.37
N VAL A 853 28.33 9.06 -28.40
CA VAL A 853 28.42 7.77 -27.70
C VAL A 853 27.78 7.92 -26.33
N LEU A 854 26.76 7.10 -26.02
CA LEU A 854 26.03 7.19 -24.76
C LEU A 854 26.95 6.90 -23.57
N SER A 855 27.03 7.85 -22.63
CA SER A 855 27.84 7.70 -21.43
C SER A 855 27.13 6.87 -20.35
N GLN A 856 27.87 6.36 -19.36
CA GLN A 856 27.26 5.69 -18.21
C GLN A 856 26.48 6.67 -17.32
N LYS A 857 26.94 7.92 -17.23
CA LYS A 857 26.31 8.95 -16.41
C LYS A 857 24.93 9.33 -16.95
N ASP A 858 24.81 9.37 -18.28
CA ASP A 858 23.62 9.88 -18.97
C ASP A 858 22.77 8.73 -19.56
N GLY A 859 23.10 7.49 -19.22
CA GLY A 859 22.48 6.29 -19.78
C GLY A 859 21.17 5.91 -19.10
N THR A 860 20.04 6.41 -19.62
CA THR A 860 18.70 5.95 -19.21
C THR A 860 18.40 4.51 -19.62
N VAL A 861 19.03 4.05 -20.73
CA VAL A 861 18.97 2.67 -21.22
C VAL A 861 20.33 2.00 -21.03
N GLU A 862 20.49 1.22 -19.97
CA GLU A 862 21.77 0.60 -19.59
C GLU A 862 22.39 -0.25 -20.73
N SER A 863 21.56 -0.92 -21.52
CA SER A 863 21.99 -1.75 -22.66
C SER A 863 22.56 -0.96 -23.85
N MET A 864 22.41 0.36 -23.84
CA MET A 864 22.90 1.29 -24.87
C MET A 864 24.16 2.04 -24.44
N VAL A 865 24.60 1.92 -23.18
CA VAL A 865 25.82 2.56 -22.68
C VAL A 865 27.04 2.10 -23.50
N GLY A 866 27.83 3.07 -23.96
CA GLY A 866 29.02 2.85 -24.79
C GLY A 866 28.73 2.62 -26.28
N LYS A 867 27.47 2.72 -26.72
CA LYS A 867 27.09 2.65 -28.14
C LYS A 867 26.93 4.03 -28.76
N ASP A 868 27.21 4.10 -30.05
CA ASP A 868 26.99 5.27 -30.89
C ASP A 868 25.50 5.39 -31.26
N LEU A 869 24.84 6.46 -30.81
CA LEU A 869 23.38 6.63 -30.94
C LEU A 869 22.92 6.81 -32.39
N ILE A 870 23.83 7.12 -33.31
CA ILE A 870 23.53 7.37 -34.72
C ILE A 870 23.81 6.12 -35.56
N SER A 871 24.91 5.42 -35.29
CA SER A 871 25.40 4.33 -36.13
C SER A 871 25.22 2.93 -35.56
N ASP A 872 25.08 2.76 -34.24
CA ASP A 872 24.83 1.44 -33.63
C ASP A 872 23.33 1.13 -33.47
N ILE A 873 22.44 2.12 -33.63
CA ILE A 873 20.99 1.92 -33.69
C ILE A 873 20.57 1.72 -35.16
N GLU A 874 19.78 0.68 -35.42
CA GLU A 874 19.25 0.37 -36.76
C GLU A 874 18.07 1.29 -37.13
N TRP A 875 18.33 2.58 -37.32
CA TRP A 875 17.36 3.56 -37.84
C TRP A 875 16.91 3.21 -39.26
N LYS A 876 15.71 3.69 -39.67
CA LYS A 876 15.25 3.56 -41.07
C LYS A 876 16.26 4.12 -42.05
N SER A 877 16.83 5.29 -41.72
CA SER A 877 17.94 5.92 -42.44
C SER A 877 18.57 7.03 -41.61
N VAL A 878 19.81 7.37 -41.94
CA VAL A 878 20.51 8.57 -41.44
C VAL A 878 20.83 9.45 -42.65
N GLU A 879 20.37 10.69 -42.63
CA GLU A 879 20.61 11.73 -43.62
C GLU A 879 21.51 12.81 -43.00
N THR A 880 22.40 13.42 -43.80
CA THR A 880 23.24 14.52 -43.33
C THR A 880 22.77 15.85 -43.92
N VAL A 881 22.88 16.94 -43.17
CA VAL A 881 22.56 18.31 -43.64
C VAL A 881 23.77 19.24 -43.55
N LYS A 882 23.97 20.06 -44.58
CA LYS A 882 25.09 21.01 -44.69
C LYS A 882 24.71 22.40 -44.21
N ASP A 883 25.71 23.21 -43.84
CA ASP A 883 25.49 24.64 -43.57
C ASP A 883 24.70 25.31 -44.70
N MET A 884 23.69 26.10 -44.32
CA MET A 884 22.77 26.81 -45.19
C MET A 884 21.91 25.93 -46.10
N GLU A 885 21.91 24.60 -45.93
CA GLU A 885 21.06 23.70 -46.68
C GLU A 885 19.59 23.85 -46.27
N LYS A 886 18.72 23.90 -47.27
CA LYS A 886 17.27 23.95 -47.09
C LYS A 886 16.67 22.57 -47.31
N PHE A 887 15.72 22.20 -46.46
CA PHE A 887 14.94 21.00 -46.65
C PHE A 887 13.49 21.22 -46.19
N THR A 888 12.61 20.30 -46.59
CA THR A 888 11.20 20.32 -46.19
C THR A 888 10.89 19.06 -45.41
N ALA A 889 10.21 19.22 -44.28
CA ALA A 889 9.73 18.11 -43.46
C ALA A 889 8.35 18.47 -42.89
N ALA A 890 7.41 17.52 -42.92
CA ALA A 890 6.04 17.72 -42.42
C ALA A 890 5.34 18.98 -42.97
N GLY A 891 5.66 19.37 -44.22
CA GLY A 891 5.10 20.56 -44.88
C GLY A 891 5.72 21.91 -44.47
N VAL A 892 6.79 21.91 -43.67
CA VAL A 892 7.51 23.11 -43.18
C VAL A 892 8.88 23.23 -43.86
N GLU A 893 9.27 24.45 -44.27
CA GLU A 893 10.59 24.73 -44.86
C GLU A 893 11.59 25.08 -43.74
N PHE A 894 12.62 24.25 -43.61
CA PHE A 894 13.71 24.44 -42.67
C PHE A 894 15.01 24.82 -43.38
N GLN A 895 15.89 25.51 -42.66
CA GLN A 895 17.26 25.77 -43.10
C GLN A 895 18.23 25.57 -41.93
N PHE A 896 19.24 24.73 -42.13
CA PHE A 896 20.29 24.52 -41.14
C PHE A 896 21.31 25.64 -41.21
N LEU A 897 21.71 26.16 -40.05
CA LEU A 897 22.72 27.18 -39.88
C LEU A 897 23.82 26.60 -38.98
N GLU A 898 24.90 26.12 -39.58
CA GLU A 898 26.03 25.59 -38.82
C GLU A 898 26.75 26.73 -38.11
N ILE A 899 27.10 26.53 -36.84
CA ILE A 899 27.94 27.44 -36.08
C ILE A 899 29.22 26.71 -35.70
N THR A 900 30.17 26.69 -36.63
CA THR A 900 31.42 25.93 -36.52
C THR A 900 32.22 26.30 -35.28
N ASP A 901 32.61 25.28 -34.50
CA ASP A 901 33.46 25.39 -33.31
C ASP A 901 32.96 26.39 -32.23
N GLU A 902 31.66 26.70 -32.19
CA GLU A 902 31.08 27.51 -31.11
C GLU A 902 30.98 26.65 -29.84
N HIS A 903 30.07 25.68 -29.85
CA HIS A 903 29.83 24.77 -28.73
C HIS A 903 30.32 23.34 -29.03
N THR A 904 30.07 22.88 -30.25
CA THR A 904 30.57 21.62 -30.80
C THR A 904 31.10 21.83 -32.23
N PRO A 905 31.89 20.88 -32.80
CA PRO A 905 32.61 21.11 -34.05
C PRO A 905 31.76 21.49 -35.27
N GLY A 906 30.56 20.93 -35.40
CA GLY A 906 29.63 21.11 -36.53
C GLY A 906 28.17 21.30 -36.10
N GLY A 907 27.93 21.61 -34.83
CA GLY A 907 26.62 21.93 -34.29
C GLY A 907 26.07 23.23 -34.87
N GLY A 908 24.77 23.47 -34.67
CA GLY A 908 24.19 24.71 -35.14
C GLY A 908 22.72 24.89 -34.80
N GLN A 909 22.09 25.76 -35.57
CA GLN A 909 20.73 26.23 -35.35
C GLN A 909 19.84 25.79 -36.51
N LEU A 910 18.56 25.55 -36.24
CA LEU A 910 17.58 25.22 -37.28
C LEU A 910 16.55 26.35 -37.41
N ALA A 911 16.47 26.96 -38.58
CA ALA A 911 15.49 27.99 -38.86
C ALA A 911 14.22 27.41 -39.48
N ASP A 912 13.07 27.58 -38.82
CA ASP A 912 11.75 27.42 -39.41
C ASP A 912 11.36 28.69 -40.17
N LEU A 913 11.47 28.63 -41.51
CA LEU A 913 11.21 29.76 -42.39
C LEU A 913 9.72 30.02 -42.60
N THR A 914 8.85 29.05 -42.29
CA THR A 914 7.39 29.15 -42.38
C THR A 914 6.83 29.94 -41.20
N HIS A 915 7.20 29.54 -39.98
CA HIS A 915 6.69 30.14 -38.74
C HIS A 915 7.55 31.30 -38.21
N LYS A 916 8.71 31.53 -38.82
CA LYS A 916 9.66 32.60 -38.45
C LYS A 916 10.23 32.37 -37.05
N VAL A 917 10.67 31.15 -36.80
CA VAL A 917 11.30 30.71 -35.54
C VAL A 917 12.69 30.17 -35.82
N ILE A 918 13.63 30.39 -34.91
CA ILE A 918 14.93 29.72 -34.91
C ILE A 918 15.07 28.88 -33.65
N TYR A 919 15.49 27.62 -33.84
CA TYR A 919 15.84 26.67 -32.81
C TYR A 919 17.34 26.70 -32.63
N SER A 920 17.79 27.18 -31.48
CA SER A 920 19.18 27.60 -31.31
C SER A 920 20.03 26.67 -30.45
N GLY A 921 19.44 25.62 -29.88
CA GLY A 921 20.13 24.77 -28.91
C GLY A 921 20.75 25.59 -27.77
N ASP A 922 21.96 25.22 -27.37
CA ASP A 922 22.76 25.90 -26.33
C ASP A 922 23.30 27.27 -26.77
N SER A 923 23.28 27.57 -28.06
CA SER A 923 23.91 28.79 -28.59
C SER A 923 23.21 30.07 -28.14
N LEU A 924 21.87 30.12 -28.04
CA LEU A 924 21.12 31.36 -27.75
C LEU A 924 20.10 31.24 -26.59
N GLY A 925 20.27 30.26 -25.70
CA GLY A 925 19.27 29.86 -24.69
C GLY A 925 19.56 30.21 -23.22
N ALA A 926 20.35 31.23 -22.91
CA ALA A 926 20.89 31.42 -21.57
C ALA A 926 20.01 32.26 -20.61
N GLN A 927 19.39 31.60 -19.62
CA GLN A 927 18.75 32.19 -18.42
C GLN A 927 19.78 32.82 -17.47
N VAL A 928 19.38 33.84 -16.69
CA VAL A 928 20.29 34.65 -15.84
C VAL A 928 20.58 34.01 -14.49
N HIS A 929 19.59 33.30 -13.95
CA HIS A 929 19.58 32.75 -12.60
C HIS A 929 20.69 31.71 -12.37
N LEU A 930 21.13 30.98 -13.40
CA LEU A 930 22.07 29.86 -13.25
C LEU A 930 23.34 29.97 -14.11
N GLY A 931 23.69 31.20 -14.53
CA GLY A 931 25.01 31.54 -15.09
C GLY A 931 25.13 31.53 -16.62
N GLY A 932 24.04 31.24 -17.35
CA GLY A 932 24.01 31.26 -18.80
C GLY A 932 25.07 30.40 -19.49
N THR A 933 25.20 30.55 -20.80
CA THR A 933 26.24 29.87 -21.58
C THR A 933 27.62 30.26 -21.04
N THR A 934 28.43 29.27 -20.64
CA THR A 934 29.79 29.52 -20.13
C THR A 934 30.83 29.32 -21.24
N ILE A 935 31.42 30.42 -21.70
CA ILE A 935 32.47 30.44 -22.71
C ILE A 935 33.83 30.23 -22.03
N ARG A 936 34.39 29.04 -22.24
CA ARG A 936 35.70 28.64 -21.71
C ARG A 936 36.81 28.70 -22.74
N SER A 937 36.48 28.44 -23.99
CA SER A 937 37.38 28.41 -25.14
C SER A 937 36.63 28.83 -26.40
N GLY A 938 37.35 29.16 -27.46
CA GLY A 938 36.72 29.50 -28.74
C GLY A 938 35.93 30.81 -28.71
N ALA A 939 36.26 31.77 -27.83
CA ALA A 939 35.51 33.01 -27.68
C ALA A 939 35.31 33.78 -29.01
N GLN A 940 36.30 33.73 -29.92
CA GLN A 940 36.17 34.34 -31.24
C GLN A 940 35.14 33.61 -32.11
N GLN A 941 35.10 32.27 -32.05
CA GLN A 941 34.13 31.43 -32.72
C GLN A 941 32.71 31.70 -32.20
N TRP A 942 32.52 31.79 -30.88
CA TRP A 942 31.27 32.25 -30.26
C TRP A 942 30.84 33.62 -30.77
N LEU A 943 31.75 34.59 -30.84
CA LEU A 943 31.45 35.93 -31.34
C LEU A 943 31.05 35.91 -32.82
N ASP A 944 31.78 35.17 -33.64
CA ASP A 944 31.51 35.06 -35.08
C ASP A 944 30.20 34.31 -35.35
N GLY A 945 29.92 33.27 -34.56
CA GLY A 945 28.67 32.50 -34.56
C GLY A 945 27.46 33.34 -34.18
N ALA A 946 27.53 34.05 -33.05
CA ALA A 946 26.48 34.97 -32.62
C ALA A 946 26.23 36.08 -33.66
N LYS A 947 27.29 36.63 -34.29
CA LYS A 947 27.17 37.59 -35.39
C LYS A 947 26.55 36.98 -36.65
N LYS A 948 26.87 35.72 -36.99
CA LYS A 948 26.27 34.97 -38.11
C LYS A 948 24.77 34.78 -37.86
N ALA A 949 24.38 34.30 -36.68
CA ALA A 949 22.99 34.11 -36.28
C ALA A 949 22.20 35.42 -36.27
N ALA A 950 22.73 36.49 -35.64
CA ALA A 950 22.09 37.81 -35.60
C ALA A 950 21.82 38.38 -37.00
N LYS A 951 22.80 38.25 -37.90
CA LYS A 951 22.65 38.66 -39.30
C LYS A 951 21.58 37.82 -40.00
N TYR A 952 21.63 36.51 -39.84
CA TYR A 952 20.69 35.57 -40.48
C TYR A 952 19.24 35.80 -40.03
N ILE A 953 19.01 35.95 -38.72
CA ILE A 953 17.71 36.26 -38.10
C ILE A 953 17.11 37.51 -38.74
N LYS A 954 17.90 38.58 -38.84
CA LYS A 954 17.48 39.85 -39.41
C LYS A 954 17.19 39.76 -40.91
N GLU A 955 18.04 39.09 -41.68
CA GLU A 955 17.90 38.96 -43.14
C GLU A 955 16.68 38.11 -43.53
N ASN A 956 16.30 37.13 -42.71
CA ASN A 956 15.18 36.22 -42.97
C ASN A 956 13.87 36.58 -42.25
N GLY A 957 13.89 37.65 -41.45
CA GLY A 957 12.74 38.13 -40.70
C GLY A 957 12.24 37.13 -39.67
N ILE A 958 13.16 36.42 -39.01
CA ILE A 958 12.85 35.53 -37.88
C ILE A 958 12.33 36.41 -36.72
N LYS A 959 11.26 35.95 -36.09
CA LYS A 959 10.54 36.68 -35.04
C LYS A 959 10.84 36.15 -33.64
N TYR A 960 10.99 34.84 -33.51
CA TYR A 960 11.13 34.18 -32.23
C TYR A 960 12.37 33.29 -32.20
N ASN A 961 13.00 33.21 -31.04
CA ASN A 961 14.06 32.25 -30.73
C ASN A 961 13.55 31.27 -29.68
N ILE A 962 13.73 29.97 -29.91
CA ILE A 962 13.53 28.93 -28.90
C ILE A 962 14.91 28.30 -28.66
N GLY A 963 15.48 28.56 -27.49
CA GLY A 963 16.73 27.95 -27.04
C GLY A 963 16.49 26.61 -26.36
N ALA A 964 17.56 25.84 -26.16
CA ALA A 964 17.54 24.58 -25.45
C ALA A 964 16.88 24.74 -24.07
N HIS A 965 17.45 25.57 -23.21
CA HIS A 965 17.06 25.73 -21.81
C HIS A 965 16.05 26.88 -21.55
N THR A 966 15.16 27.15 -22.51
CA THR A 966 14.12 28.18 -22.33
C THR A 966 12.78 27.72 -22.91
N PRO A 967 11.68 27.72 -22.13
CA PRO A 967 10.36 27.35 -22.61
C PRO A 967 9.63 28.47 -23.38
N TYR A 968 10.33 29.58 -23.67
CA TYR A 968 9.72 30.81 -24.18
C TYR A 968 9.90 31.01 -25.68
N LEU A 969 8.94 31.72 -26.28
CA LEU A 969 9.15 32.43 -27.54
C LEU A 969 9.97 33.70 -27.27
N ASN A 970 11.29 33.55 -27.19
CA ASN A 970 12.21 34.62 -26.84
C ASN A 970 12.33 35.67 -27.94
N ASN A 971 12.88 36.82 -27.53
CA ASN A 971 13.22 37.90 -28.44
C ASN A 971 14.27 37.43 -29.49
N ALA A 972 14.00 37.70 -30.77
CA ALA A 972 14.93 37.41 -31.85
C ALA A 972 16.29 38.17 -31.72
N ASP A 973 16.36 39.23 -30.93
CA ASP A 973 17.58 40.01 -30.73
C ASP A 973 18.62 39.32 -29.83
N PHE A 974 18.30 38.18 -29.19
CA PHE A 974 19.22 37.45 -28.30
C PHE A 974 20.57 37.15 -28.95
N ALA A 975 20.62 36.78 -30.23
CA ALA A 975 21.89 36.58 -30.94
C ALA A 975 22.76 37.85 -31.01
N SER A 976 22.13 39.02 -31.17
CA SER A 976 22.85 40.30 -31.15
C SER A 976 23.33 40.65 -29.73
N TRP A 977 22.55 40.28 -28.72
CA TRP A 977 22.89 40.50 -27.32
C TRP A 977 24.05 39.60 -26.88
N LEU A 978 24.01 38.32 -27.22
CA LEU A 978 25.12 37.40 -27.02
C LEU A 978 26.39 37.93 -27.70
N ALA A 979 26.31 38.34 -28.97
CA ALA A 979 27.47 38.91 -29.68
C ALA A 979 28.07 40.12 -28.94
N ALA A 980 27.24 41.01 -28.40
CA ALA A 980 27.70 42.16 -27.60
C ALA A 980 28.34 41.72 -26.28
N GLY A 981 27.78 40.70 -25.63
CA GLY A 981 28.31 40.12 -24.39
C GLY A 981 29.66 39.42 -24.59
N VAL A 982 29.81 38.59 -25.63
CA VAL A 982 31.08 37.93 -25.97
C VAL A 982 32.14 38.95 -26.38
N GLU A 983 31.77 39.95 -27.18
CA GLU A 983 32.67 41.04 -27.58
C GLU A 983 33.16 41.84 -26.37
N TYR A 984 32.29 42.08 -25.38
CA TYR A 984 32.69 42.65 -24.10
C TYR A 984 33.64 41.72 -23.34
N GLY A 985 33.32 40.42 -23.24
CA GLY A 985 34.17 39.44 -22.55
C GLY A 985 35.60 39.39 -23.10
N ILE A 986 35.74 39.35 -24.43
CA ILE A 986 37.05 39.34 -25.10
C ILE A 986 37.86 40.61 -24.76
N ASN A 987 37.23 41.78 -24.79
CA ASN A 987 37.91 43.06 -24.71
C ASN A 987 38.13 43.54 -23.26
N GLU A 988 37.18 43.28 -22.36
CA GLU A 988 37.04 43.96 -21.07
C GLU A 988 37.00 43.00 -19.86
N ALA A 989 36.78 41.69 -20.03
CA ALA A 989 36.75 40.77 -18.88
C ALA A 989 38.13 40.62 -18.21
N ASP A 990 38.11 40.51 -16.88
CA ASP A 990 39.27 40.22 -16.05
C ASP A 990 39.72 38.76 -16.21
N GLU A 991 40.96 38.45 -15.81
CA GLU A 991 41.43 37.06 -15.70
C GLU A 991 40.59 36.27 -14.70
N GLY A 992 40.16 35.07 -15.06
CA GLY A 992 39.23 34.25 -14.29
C GLY A 992 37.81 34.27 -14.84
N TYR A 993 36.83 33.96 -14.00
CA TYR A 993 35.41 33.93 -14.35
C TYR A 993 34.78 35.32 -14.21
N THR A 994 34.11 35.78 -15.27
CA THR A 994 33.30 37.01 -15.29
C THR A 994 31.88 36.66 -15.76
N LEU A 995 30.87 36.97 -14.95
CA LEU A 995 29.47 36.94 -15.41
C LEU A 995 29.17 38.25 -16.15
N ILE A 996 28.66 38.13 -17.37
CA ILE A 996 28.27 39.26 -18.21
C ILE A 996 26.77 39.17 -18.46
N ILE A 997 26.06 40.27 -18.23
CA ILE A 997 24.64 40.37 -18.51
C ILE A 997 24.42 41.44 -19.57
N VAL A 998 23.58 41.12 -20.55
CA VAL A 998 23.12 42.04 -21.60
C VAL A 998 21.62 42.21 -21.45
N GLU A 999 21.20 43.35 -20.93
CA GLU A 999 19.80 43.67 -20.64
C GLU A 999 19.31 44.72 -21.64
N ASN A 1000 18.26 44.41 -22.40
CA ASN A 1000 17.73 45.26 -23.45
C ASN A 1000 18.81 45.74 -24.45
N GLY A 1001 19.73 44.85 -24.81
CA GLY A 1001 20.85 45.12 -25.72
C GLY A 1001 21.98 45.98 -25.16
N LYS A 1002 22.02 46.19 -23.83
CA LYS A 1002 23.11 46.91 -23.16
C LYS A 1002 23.87 45.99 -22.23
N VAL A 1003 25.19 45.95 -22.38
CA VAL A 1003 26.07 45.27 -21.43
C VAL A 1003 26.01 45.98 -20.08
N ILE A 1004 25.77 45.22 -19.01
CA ILE A 1004 25.77 45.66 -17.62
C ILE A 1004 26.73 44.80 -16.80
N ASN A 1005 27.19 45.31 -15.66
CA ASN A 1005 28.02 44.53 -14.74
C ASN A 1005 27.19 43.33 -14.24
N GLY A 1006 27.60 42.12 -14.62
CA GLY A 1006 26.84 40.91 -14.33
C GLY A 1006 26.83 40.54 -12.85
N THR A 1007 27.89 40.83 -12.09
CA THR A 1007 27.94 40.49 -10.65
C THR A 1007 26.95 41.33 -9.85
N ASP A 1008 26.98 42.65 -10.00
CA ASP A 1008 26.08 43.55 -9.27
C ASP A 1008 24.61 43.29 -9.63
N ARG A 1009 24.32 43.03 -10.92
CA ARG A 1009 22.97 42.75 -11.38
C ARG A 1009 22.49 41.36 -10.92
N TYR A 1010 23.36 40.36 -10.94
CA TYR A 1010 23.02 39.03 -10.42
C TYR A 1010 22.70 39.07 -8.93
N ASP A 1011 23.51 39.78 -8.13
CA ASP A 1011 23.23 39.98 -6.70
C ASP A 1011 21.88 40.70 -6.47
N GLU A 1012 21.54 41.67 -7.33
CA GLU A 1012 20.23 42.32 -7.30
C GLU A 1012 19.09 41.33 -7.63
N ILE A 1013 19.27 40.49 -8.66
CA ILE A 1013 18.32 39.45 -9.06
C ILE A 1013 18.12 38.43 -7.92
N MET A 1014 19.19 37.92 -7.30
CA MET A 1014 19.07 36.99 -6.18
C MET A 1014 18.39 37.61 -4.95
N LYS A 1015 18.52 38.93 -4.78
CA LYS A 1015 17.92 39.63 -3.65
C LYS A 1015 16.44 39.98 -3.87
N ASN A 1016 16.11 40.50 -5.06
CA ASN A 1016 14.78 41.03 -5.36
C ASN A 1016 13.91 40.03 -6.11
N GLY A 1017 14.55 39.06 -6.76
CA GLY A 1017 13.98 38.09 -7.68
C GLY A 1017 13.76 38.66 -9.10
N LEU A 1018 13.60 37.78 -10.08
CA LEU A 1018 13.31 38.11 -11.49
C LEU A 1018 12.06 37.35 -11.96
N SER A 1019 11.10 38.02 -12.60
CA SER A 1019 9.95 37.30 -13.17
C SER A 1019 10.32 36.67 -14.52
N ASP A 1020 9.65 35.58 -14.90
CA ASP A 1020 9.77 34.96 -16.24
C ASP A 1020 9.59 35.98 -17.38
N ARG A 1021 8.70 36.94 -17.16
CA ARG A 1021 8.48 38.07 -18.08
C ARG A 1021 9.71 38.95 -18.24
N ASP A 1022 10.35 39.31 -17.13
CA ASP A 1022 11.49 40.22 -17.14
C ASP A 1022 12.74 39.53 -17.72
N GLU A 1023 12.85 38.21 -17.53
CA GLU A 1023 13.91 37.38 -18.08
C GLU A 1023 14.02 37.45 -19.61
N LEU A 1024 12.90 37.59 -20.32
CA LEU A 1024 12.89 37.76 -21.79
C LEU A 1024 13.67 38.99 -22.29
N ASN A 1025 14.03 39.91 -21.40
CA ASN A 1025 14.80 41.11 -21.74
C ASN A 1025 16.28 40.99 -21.39
N ILE A 1026 16.73 39.81 -20.94
CA ILE A 1026 18.07 39.59 -20.43
C ILE A 1026 18.72 38.38 -21.11
N CYS A 1027 19.95 38.57 -21.59
CA CYS A 1027 20.85 37.50 -21.98
C CYS A 1027 22.02 37.47 -21.00
N SER A 1028 22.41 36.31 -20.49
CA SER A 1028 23.59 36.17 -19.63
C SER A 1028 24.62 35.21 -20.22
N LEU A 1029 25.90 35.42 -19.91
CA LEU A 1029 26.95 34.45 -20.19
C LEU A 1029 28.05 34.49 -19.12
N GLY A 1030 28.60 33.32 -18.82
CA GLY A 1030 29.86 33.19 -18.11
C GLY A 1030 31.02 33.32 -19.10
N PHE A 1031 32.05 34.11 -18.76
CA PHE A 1031 33.25 34.24 -19.58
C PHE A 1031 34.48 33.90 -18.75
N ILE A 1032 35.25 32.88 -19.16
CA ILE A 1032 36.48 32.50 -18.48
C ILE A 1032 37.67 32.96 -19.31
N LYS A 1033 38.44 33.91 -18.78
CA LYS A 1033 39.70 34.36 -19.37
C LYS A 1033 40.85 33.66 -18.67
N GLU A 1034 41.58 32.81 -19.39
CA GLU A 1034 42.73 32.11 -18.82
C GLU A 1034 43.79 33.08 -18.29
N LYS A 1035 44.42 32.73 -17.16
CA LYS A 1035 45.60 33.43 -16.67
C LYS A 1035 46.75 33.20 -17.64
N THR A 1036 47.33 34.27 -18.16
CA THR A 1036 48.67 34.17 -18.76
C THR A 1036 49.69 33.96 -17.64
N ASP A 1037 50.21 32.74 -17.48
CA ASP A 1037 51.37 32.52 -16.61
C ASP A 1037 52.55 33.35 -17.14
N PRO A 1038 53.31 34.06 -16.29
CA PRO A 1038 54.46 34.82 -16.74
C PRO A 1038 55.54 33.89 -17.30
N ASP A 1039 55.98 34.19 -18.52
CA ASP A 1039 57.03 33.53 -19.30
C ASP A 1039 58.04 32.74 -18.45
N THR A 1040 57.98 31.41 -18.56
CA THR A 1040 59.13 30.57 -18.21
C THR A 1040 60.05 30.55 -19.43
N PRO A 1041 61.32 31.00 -19.33
CA PRO A 1041 62.18 31.22 -20.50
C PRO A 1041 62.55 29.91 -21.22
N ASP A 1042 62.52 29.97 -22.55
CA ASP A 1042 62.88 28.88 -23.48
C ASP A 1042 64.16 28.14 -23.05
N GLN A 1043 64.05 26.81 -22.92
CA GLN A 1043 65.22 25.92 -22.96
C GLN A 1043 65.55 25.51 -24.40
N PRO A 1044 66.83 25.30 -24.75
CA PRO A 1044 67.31 25.40 -26.12
C PRO A 1044 67.04 24.16 -26.97
N GLU A 1045 66.81 24.38 -28.27
CA GLU A 1045 66.77 23.36 -29.33
C GLU A 1045 68.05 22.51 -29.40
N ASN A 1046 67.87 21.24 -29.77
CA ASN A 1046 68.89 20.38 -30.37
C ASN A 1046 68.21 19.44 -31.41
N PRO A 1047 68.93 18.98 -32.45
CA PRO A 1047 68.60 19.30 -33.85
C PRO A 1047 67.98 18.13 -34.67
N ASP A 1048 67.41 18.49 -35.82
CA ASP A 1048 66.75 17.65 -36.83
C ASP A 1048 67.61 16.55 -37.50
N GLU A 1049 66.93 15.45 -37.91
CA GLU A 1049 66.77 14.93 -39.31
C GLU A 1049 66.63 13.38 -39.37
N PRO A 1050 66.05 12.75 -40.42
CA PRO A 1050 65.16 13.22 -41.50
C PRO A 1050 63.98 12.26 -41.85
N THR A 1051 63.25 12.60 -42.91
CA THR A 1051 61.92 12.15 -43.39
C THR A 1051 61.88 10.97 -44.39
N LYS A 1052 60.63 10.44 -44.58
CA LYS A 1052 59.97 9.81 -45.78
C LYS A 1052 60.08 8.27 -46.02
N PRO A 1053 59.17 7.65 -46.82
CA PRO A 1053 57.72 7.84 -47.05
C PRO A 1053 56.90 6.52 -47.01
N SER A 1054 55.57 6.61 -46.97
CA SER A 1054 54.64 5.49 -47.22
C SER A 1054 54.38 5.27 -48.71
N ASP A 1055 54.35 4.03 -49.18
CA ASP A 1055 53.70 3.64 -50.45
C ASP A 1055 53.03 2.25 -50.34
N LYS A 1056 51.78 2.20 -50.82
CA LYS A 1056 50.80 1.09 -50.94
C LYS A 1056 51.18 0.11 -52.09
N PRO A 1057 50.62 -1.12 -52.23
CA PRO A 1057 49.32 -1.28 -52.95
C PRO A 1057 48.43 -2.52 -52.60
N ASN A 1058 47.21 -2.46 -53.17
CA ASN A 1058 45.99 -3.28 -53.18
C ASN A 1058 46.05 -4.84 -53.24
N GLN A 1059 45.09 -5.49 -52.54
CA GLN A 1059 44.12 -6.61 -52.87
C GLN A 1059 44.42 -7.70 -53.95
N PRO A 1060 43.72 -8.88 -54.06
CA PRO A 1060 42.41 -9.30 -53.50
C PRO A 1060 42.23 -10.80 -53.07
N GLU A 1061 40.98 -11.14 -52.68
CA GLU A 1061 40.23 -12.43 -52.80
C GLU A 1061 39.87 -13.26 -51.53
N THR A 1062 38.55 -13.33 -51.31
CA THR A 1062 37.70 -14.32 -50.60
C THR A 1062 37.64 -15.66 -51.37
N PRO A 1063 37.15 -16.84 -50.84
CA PRO A 1063 35.88 -16.98 -50.10
C PRO A 1063 35.70 -18.15 -49.07
N THR A 1064 34.47 -18.19 -48.53
CA THR A 1064 33.64 -19.34 -48.03
C THR A 1064 33.63 -19.76 -46.55
N LYS A 1065 32.46 -19.50 -45.92
CA LYS A 1065 31.76 -20.17 -44.79
C LYS A 1065 31.36 -21.62 -45.19
N PRO A 1066 30.98 -22.56 -44.27
CA PRO A 1066 29.74 -22.45 -43.45
C PRO A 1066 29.72 -23.15 -42.05
N GLY A 1067 28.75 -22.73 -41.22
CA GLY A 1067 27.85 -23.67 -40.51
C GLY A 1067 28.08 -24.03 -39.02
N ASP A 1068 27.34 -23.34 -38.15
CA ASP A 1068 26.42 -23.86 -37.11
C ASP A 1068 26.84 -24.54 -35.78
N THR A 1069 26.46 -23.83 -34.71
CA THR A 1069 25.70 -24.26 -33.51
C THR A 1069 26.37 -25.06 -32.39
N LYS A 1070 26.49 -24.44 -31.19
CA LYS A 1070 25.71 -24.70 -29.95
C LYS A 1070 26.45 -24.19 -28.69
N LYS A 1071 25.77 -23.36 -27.90
CA LYS A 1071 25.93 -23.21 -26.42
C LYS A 1071 25.29 -24.45 -25.75
N PRO A 1072 25.37 -24.70 -24.41
CA PRO A 1072 26.04 -23.96 -23.34
C PRO A 1072 26.82 -24.87 -22.35
N ASP A 1073 27.58 -24.29 -21.41
CA ASP A 1073 27.25 -24.38 -19.97
C ASP A 1073 28.36 -23.83 -19.05
N SER A 1074 27.86 -23.26 -17.97
CA SER A 1074 28.52 -22.66 -16.82
C SER A 1074 29.13 -23.71 -15.89
N THR A 1075 30.21 -23.35 -15.17
CA THR A 1075 30.31 -23.43 -13.69
C THR A 1075 31.69 -23.00 -13.19
N ASN A 1076 31.67 -22.04 -12.25
CA ASN A 1076 32.51 -21.83 -11.06
C ASN A 1076 33.99 -22.27 -11.05
N THR A 1077 34.89 -21.33 -10.72
CA THR A 1077 35.46 -21.25 -9.35
C THR A 1077 36.38 -20.03 -9.14
N ASN A 1078 36.30 -19.53 -7.90
CA ASN A 1078 37.07 -18.47 -7.24
C ASN A 1078 38.58 -18.42 -7.54
N ILE A 1079 39.12 -17.21 -7.70
CA ILE A 1079 40.46 -16.84 -7.18
C ILE A 1079 40.42 -15.43 -6.59
N THR A 1080 40.87 -15.37 -5.34
CA THR A 1080 41.11 -14.22 -4.46
C THR A 1080 42.30 -13.39 -4.94
N THR A 1081 42.25 -12.06 -4.81
CA THR A 1081 43.47 -11.26 -4.62
C THR A 1081 43.25 -10.14 -3.61
N THR A 1082 44.15 -10.19 -2.62
CA THR A 1082 44.42 -9.33 -1.47
C THR A 1082 44.71 -7.87 -1.79
N THR A 1083 44.22 -6.97 -0.95
CA THR A 1083 44.75 -5.61 -0.77
C THR A 1083 45.09 -5.42 0.71
N ASP A 1084 46.38 -5.26 1.01
CA ASP A 1084 46.88 -4.86 2.34
C ASP A 1084 47.57 -3.51 2.26
N LYS A 1085 47.36 -2.73 3.32
CA LYS A 1085 47.55 -1.29 3.50
C LYS A 1085 49.03 -0.87 3.62
N THR A 1086 49.39 0.38 3.27
CA THR A 1086 49.72 1.49 4.22
C THR A 1086 50.57 2.66 3.66
N LYS A 1087 50.05 3.89 3.92
CA LYS A 1087 50.63 5.07 4.61
C LYS A 1087 51.37 6.24 3.92
N ASP A 1088 50.79 7.42 4.22
CA ASP A 1088 51.36 8.72 4.61
C ASP A 1088 51.92 9.62 3.47
N ASN A 1089 51.64 10.93 3.34
CA ASN A 1089 51.16 11.95 4.30
C ASN A 1089 50.89 13.32 3.60
N VAL A 1090 50.22 14.27 4.30
CA VAL A 1090 50.24 15.78 4.14
C VAL A 1090 49.21 16.37 3.15
N LYS A 1091 48.36 17.39 3.40
CA LYS A 1091 47.98 18.26 4.55
C LYS A 1091 46.64 18.94 4.18
N THR A 1092 45.69 18.99 5.09
CA THR A 1092 44.67 20.05 5.16
C THR A 1092 44.72 20.60 6.57
N GLY A 1093 45.07 21.87 6.72
CA GLY A 1093 44.94 22.60 7.98
C GLY A 1093 43.76 23.56 7.86
N ASP A 1094 42.70 23.34 8.65
CA ASP A 1094 42.39 24.06 9.90
C ASP A 1094 42.59 25.59 9.86
N ASP A 1095 41.69 26.46 10.34
CA ASP A 1095 40.49 26.37 11.19
C ASP A 1095 39.75 27.73 11.10
N THR A 1096 38.45 27.81 11.42
CA THR A 1096 37.94 28.67 12.54
C THR A 1096 36.46 28.34 12.85
N GLU A 1097 36.29 27.63 13.98
CA GLU A 1097 35.24 27.71 15.03
C GLU A 1097 33.79 27.24 14.80
N ILE A 1098 33.64 25.91 14.91
CA ILE A 1098 32.47 25.22 15.49
C ILE A 1098 32.68 25.16 17.02
N PHE A 1099 31.93 25.95 17.80
CA PHE A 1099 31.93 25.83 19.27
C PHE A 1099 30.57 26.03 19.96
N ALA A 1100 29.44 25.78 19.29
CA ALA A 1100 28.11 26.05 19.87
C ALA A 1100 27.11 24.87 19.95
N LEU A 1101 27.47 23.62 19.66
CA LEU A 1101 26.45 22.55 19.53
C LEU A 1101 26.80 21.17 20.13
N VAL A 1102 27.48 21.15 21.28
CA VAL A 1102 27.67 19.90 22.08
C VAL A 1102 27.10 20.04 23.52
N GLY A 1103 26.18 20.99 23.72
CA GLY A 1103 25.59 21.30 25.04
C GLY A 1103 24.13 20.87 25.28
N MET A 1104 23.45 20.18 24.36
CA MET A 1104 22.00 19.93 24.47
C MET A 1104 21.53 18.47 24.19
N MET A 1105 22.35 17.46 24.50
CA MET A 1105 21.94 16.04 24.41
C MET A 1105 21.97 15.28 25.76
N VAL A 1106 21.68 15.95 26.89
CA VAL A 1106 21.56 15.30 28.22
C VAL A 1106 20.29 15.71 29.02
N LEU A 1107 19.27 16.32 28.41
CA LEU A 1107 18.08 16.81 29.16
C LEU A 1107 16.69 16.39 28.63
N ALA A 1108 16.55 15.29 27.91
CA ALA A 1108 15.24 14.78 27.45
C ALA A 1108 14.94 13.32 27.85
N GLY A 1109 15.55 12.82 28.93
CA GLY A 1109 15.39 11.42 29.39
C GLY A 1109 14.86 11.25 30.82
N GLY A 1110 14.19 12.24 31.42
CA GLY A 1110 13.79 12.10 32.82
C GLY A 1110 12.79 13.12 33.35
N THR A 1111 11.55 13.11 32.87
CA THR A 1111 10.46 13.85 33.54
C THR A 1111 9.05 13.26 33.36
N ILE A 1112 8.81 11.97 33.66
CA ILE A 1112 7.47 11.49 34.09
C ILE A 1112 7.64 10.46 35.22
N CYS A 1113 8.04 10.94 36.39
CA CYS A 1113 7.86 10.24 37.67
C CYS A 1113 7.99 11.23 38.82
N MET A 1114 6.92 12.00 39.06
CA MET A 1114 6.47 12.50 40.38
C MET A 1114 5.56 13.70 40.17
N ILE A 1115 4.28 13.58 40.55
CA ILE A 1115 3.59 14.50 41.46
C ILE A 1115 2.25 13.85 41.82
N LYS A 1116 2.16 13.36 43.07
CA LYS A 1116 0.91 13.14 43.78
C LYS A 1116 0.95 14.01 45.05
N ARG A 1117 -0.03 14.92 45.15
CA ARG A 1117 -0.60 15.57 46.36
C ARG A 1117 0.28 16.49 47.24
N LYS A 1118 -0.20 17.74 47.41
CA LYS A 1118 -0.86 18.28 48.63
C LYS A 1118 -1.36 19.72 48.37
N LYS A 1119 -2.68 19.98 48.39
CA LYS A 1119 -3.47 20.58 49.50
C LYS A 1119 -3.00 21.98 49.98
N HIS A 1120 -3.81 23.01 49.72
CA HIS A 1120 -4.53 23.90 50.68
C HIS A 1120 -4.76 25.31 50.10
N ASN A 1121 -6.00 25.60 49.65
CA ASN A 1121 -6.96 26.51 50.31
C ASN A 1121 -8.21 26.65 49.44
#